data_AF-A0A4R3A6L8-F1
#
_entry.id   AF-A0A4R3A6L8-F1
#
_cell.length_a   1.000
_cell.length_b   1.000
_cell.length_c   1.000
_cell.angle_alpha   90.00
_cell.angle_beta   90.00
_cell.angle_gamma   90.00
#
_symmetry.space_group_name_H-M   'P 1'
#
loop_
_entity.id
_entity.type
_entity.pdbx_description
1 polymer ?
#
loop_
_entity_poly.entity_id
_entity_poly.type
_entity_poly.pdbx_seq_one_letter_code
_entity_poly.pdbx_strand_id
1 'polypeptide(L)'
;MTILEKTGIRTKILAIILLLCAAGLGAVAYLSAEFKASDEAYFDFISRDNRATLEVARANRNLIGLTLTAYQTTFYDPQHPMYKFAADDYVSTKEYVLTQLGRARNLLPQHAQQLDGLITRMRAVIAQTDQAIDFAARSQDAQAKVALEKADALVNPLSDDILSFLLARMSDVEDRSKALTANNSSLIISTLVAVVAMFLAVIGAALFVTSRGITTPIVRLRERMLSLAAGDTASEIDGMDRKDEVGEMAQAVQVFRQNAVERAQLARETEANRSLSEKERIEREKQKAQEAADVQFAVDSLAGGLAKLSDGDVAYRITQPFTQNLDSVRGDFNQSAEKLQSALVQVSQNARGINAGTNEIKAAADDLAKRTEQQAAAVEETAAALEEITTTVKDSTKRAQEAGALVSRTRQEAEHSGEVVRRAVIAMEKIEQSSGEIGNIIGVIDDIAFQTNLLALNAGVEAARAGEAGKGFAVVAQEVRELAQRSANAAKEIKTLITTSNEQVQEGVDLVGATGTALEKIVVEVQEINRHVAAIVESAQEQSSGLQQINTAVNQMDQDTQKNAAMVEESTAASHGLAREVASLNQLLGQFKLGSEMIASARLARPAEKPVASPARALGRKIASAFSGNAAIDTARDEWQEF
;
A
#
# COMPACT_ATOMS: atom_id res chain seq x y z
N MET A 1 63.63 -25.43 2.28
CA MET A 1 62.51 -25.53 1.34
C MET A 1 61.25 -24.91 1.92
N THR A 2 60.66 -23.96 1.22
CA THR A 2 59.37 -23.38 1.58
C THR A 2 58.22 -24.35 1.29
N ILE A 3 57.06 -24.22 1.95
CA ILE A 3 55.85 -25.05 1.66
C ILE A 3 55.48 -24.99 0.17
N LEU A 4 55.76 -23.85 -0.46
CA LEU A 4 55.55 -23.59 -1.88
C LEU A 4 56.44 -24.45 -2.81
N GLU A 5 57.55 -25.00 -2.33
CA GLU A 5 58.46 -25.85 -3.13
C GLU A 5 58.13 -27.34 -3.02
N LYS A 6 57.22 -27.71 -2.10
CA LYS A 6 56.80 -29.09 -1.84
C LYS A 6 55.37 -29.40 -2.27
N THR A 7 54.65 -28.40 -2.80
CA THR A 7 53.23 -28.50 -3.13
C THR A 7 53.00 -28.30 -4.62
N GLY A 8 52.16 -29.14 -5.22
CA GLY A 8 51.88 -29.07 -6.65
C GLY A 8 51.11 -27.82 -7.07
N ILE A 9 51.23 -27.42 -8.33
CA ILE A 9 50.55 -26.25 -8.93
C ILE A 9 49.04 -26.35 -8.72
N ARG A 10 48.44 -27.53 -8.96
CA ARG A 10 47.00 -27.77 -8.75
C ARG A 10 46.58 -27.51 -7.30
N THR A 11 47.36 -28.01 -6.34
CA THR A 11 47.08 -27.88 -4.91
C THR A 11 47.18 -26.44 -4.44
N LYS A 12 48.15 -25.66 -4.97
CA LYS A 12 48.29 -24.22 -4.69
C LYS A 12 47.07 -23.43 -5.16
N ILE A 13 46.58 -23.70 -6.38
CA ILE A 13 45.39 -23.03 -6.94
C ILE A 13 44.13 -23.41 -6.14
N LEU A 14 43.94 -24.70 -5.86
CA LEU A 14 42.80 -25.19 -5.06
C LEU A 14 42.79 -24.60 -3.64
N ALA A 15 43.95 -24.47 -3.00
CA ALA A 15 44.06 -23.88 -1.68
C ALA A 15 43.63 -22.40 -1.67
N ILE A 16 43.99 -21.62 -2.69
CA ILE A 16 43.55 -20.21 -2.83
C ILE A 16 42.04 -20.13 -3.05
N ILE A 17 41.49 -20.97 -3.93
CA ILE A 17 40.04 -21.01 -4.21
C ILE A 17 39.26 -21.38 -2.95
N LEU A 18 39.70 -22.42 -2.21
CA LEU A 18 39.09 -22.81 -0.94
C LEU A 18 39.15 -21.70 0.10
N LEU A 19 40.27 -20.97 0.20
CA LEU A 19 40.41 -19.82 1.09
C LEU A 19 39.44 -18.69 0.73
N LEU A 20 39.29 -18.40 -0.57
CA LEU A 20 38.36 -17.39 -1.06
C LEU A 20 36.89 -17.79 -0.79
N CYS A 21 36.53 -19.06 -1.01
CA CYS A 21 35.20 -19.57 -0.70
C CYS A 21 34.91 -19.54 0.81
N ALA A 22 35.87 -19.94 1.65
CA ALA A 22 35.72 -19.91 3.10
C ALA A 22 35.58 -18.47 3.62
N ALA A 23 36.37 -17.53 3.07
CA ALA A 23 36.26 -16.10 3.34
C ALA A 23 34.86 -15.56 2.98
N GLY A 24 34.36 -15.90 1.78
CA GLY A 24 33.02 -15.51 1.34
C GLY A 24 31.90 -16.07 2.24
N LEU A 25 31.96 -17.37 2.58
CA LEU A 25 30.98 -17.99 3.48
C LEU A 25 31.02 -17.39 4.89
N GLY A 26 32.22 -17.12 5.42
CA GLY A 26 32.39 -16.47 6.72
C GLY A 26 31.82 -15.04 6.74
N ALA A 27 32.06 -14.27 5.68
CA ALA A 27 31.50 -12.92 5.53
C ALA A 27 29.96 -12.95 5.48
N VAL A 28 29.37 -13.87 4.70
CA VAL A 28 27.91 -14.03 4.63
C VAL A 28 27.32 -14.45 5.98
N ALA A 29 27.96 -15.38 6.69
CA ALA A 29 27.52 -15.82 8.01
C ALA A 29 27.56 -14.66 9.03
N TYR A 30 28.63 -13.86 9.03
CA TYR A 30 28.75 -12.69 9.89
C TYR A 30 27.69 -11.63 9.57
N LEU A 31 27.52 -11.30 8.28
CA LEU A 31 26.52 -10.33 7.83
C LEU A 31 25.10 -10.77 8.22
N SER A 32 24.78 -12.06 8.05
CA SER A 32 23.49 -12.64 8.44
C SER A 32 23.23 -12.53 9.95
N ALA A 33 24.25 -12.78 10.78
CA ALA A 33 24.14 -12.64 12.23
C ALA A 33 23.89 -11.18 12.66
N GLU A 34 24.62 -10.23 12.08
CA GLU A 34 24.44 -8.79 12.37
C GLU A 34 23.08 -8.27 11.85
N PHE A 35 22.65 -8.71 10.66
CA PHE A 35 21.32 -8.38 10.14
C PHE A 35 20.22 -8.88 11.07
N LYS A 36 20.34 -10.10 11.60
CA LYS A 36 19.38 -10.64 12.55
C LYS A 36 19.36 -9.86 13.86
N ALA A 37 20.53 -9.48 14.39
CA ALA A 37 20.61 -8.66 15.60
C ALA A 37 19.99 -7.27 15.39
N SER A 38 20.19 -6.66 14.22
CA SER A 38 19.54 -5.40 13.85
C SER A 38 18.02 -5.56 13.71
N ASP A 39 17.55 -6.64 13.08
CA ASP A 39 16.12 -6.93 12.93
C ASP A 39 15.43 -7.11 14.29
N GLU A 40 16.04 -7.87 15.21
CA GLU A 40 15.55 -8.02 16.58
C GLU A 40 15.49 -6.67 17.32
N ALA A 41 16.50 -5.79 17.14
CA ALA A 41 16.51 -4.46 17.74
C ALA A 41 15.41 -3.54 17.20
N TYR A 42 15.16 -3.54 15.88
CA TYR A 42 14.06 -2.80 15.27
C TYR A 42 12.70 -3.37 15.67
N PHE A 43 12.58 -4.70 15.73
CA PHE A 43 11.37 -5.38 16.18
C PHE A 43 11.01 -4.99 17.60
N ASP A 44 11.96 -5.03 18.55
CA ASP A 44 11.70 -4.63 19.93
C ASP A 44 11.34 -3.13 20.04
N PHE A 45 11.99 -2.26 19.26
CA PHE A 45 11.68 -0.83 19.21
C PHE A 45 10.23 -0.56 18.73
N ILE A 46 9.79 -1.19 17.64
CA ILE A 46 8.45 -0.98 17.08
C ILE A 46 7.39 -1.67 17.93
N SER A 47 7.61 -2.94 18.28
CA SER A 47 6.59 -3.79 18.90
C SER A 47 6.38 -3.52 20.39
N ARG A 48 7.41 -3.02 21.09
CA ARG A 48 7.35 -2.71 22.53
C ARG A 48 7.36 -1.21 22.79
N ASP A 49 8.42 -0.51 22.43
CA ASP A 49 8.63 0.89 22.86
C ASP A 49 7.58 1.84 22.24
N ASN A 50 7.38 1.76 20.93
CA ASN A 50 6.39 2.60 20.25
C ASN A 50 4.95 2.20 20.66
N ARG A 51 4.67 0.90 20.72
CA ARG A 51 3.35 0.40 21.12
C ARG A 51 2.98 0.82 22.55
N ALA A 52 3.90 0.72 23.51
CA ALA A 52 3.65 1.13 24.88
C ALA A 52 3.38 2.63 25.00
N THR A 53 4.13 3.45 24.26
CA THR A 53 3.92 4.90 24.20
C THR A 53 2.51 5.24 23.72
N LEU A 54 2.03 4.53 22.69
CA LEU A 54 0.66 4.68 22.18
C LEU A 54 -0.40 4.27 23.23
N GLU A 55 -0.19 3.18 23.97
CA GLU A 55 -1.15 2.77 25.01
C GLU A 55 -1.22 3.79 26.16
N VAL A 56 -0.10 4.41 26.56
CA VAL A 56 -0.12 5.52 27.54
C VAL A 56 -0.83 6.75 27.00
N ALA A 57 -0.62 7.11 25.72
CA ALA A 57 -1.33 8.23 25.09
C ALA A 57 -2.85 7.99 25.02
N ARG A 58 -3.27 6.76 24.70
CA ARG A 58 -4.68 6.34 24.74
C ARG A 58 -5.25 6.40 26.14
N ALA A 59 -4.51 5.97 27.16
CA ALA A 59 -4.92 6.10 28.54
C ALA A 59 -5.12 7.58 28.94
N ASN A 60 -4.21 8.48 28.52
CA ASN A 60 -4.34 9.92 28.79
C ASN A 60 -5.59 10.53 28.15
N ARG A 61 -5.87 10.22 26.87
CA ARG A 61 -7.07 10.71 26.19
C ARG A 61 -8.35 10.25 26.89
N ASN A 62 -8.38 9.00 27.33
CA ASN A 62 -9.55 8.41 27.98
C ASN A 62 -9.69 8.80 29.46
N LEU A 63 -8.62 9.27 30.14
CA LEU A 63 -8.74 9.93 31.45
C LEU A 63 -9.66 11.16 31.38
N ILE A 64 -9.48 11.99 30.36
CA ILE A 64 -10.32 13.18 30.14
C ILE A 64 -11.76 12.76 29.83
N GLY A 65 -11.92 11.75 28.96
CA GLY A 65 -13.24 11.19 28.64
C GLY A 65 -13.98 10.64 29.86
N LEU A 66 -13.28 9.90 30.73
CA LEU A 66 -13.81 9.33 31.96
C LEU A 66 -14.33 10.41 32.93
N THR A 67 -13.61 11.52 33.03
CA THR A 67 -14.02 12.64 33.89
C THR A 67 -15.27 13.31 33.30
N LEU A 68 -15.30 13.53 31.99
CA LEU A 68 -16.46 14.12 31.29
C LEU A 68 -17.73 13.27 31.43
N THR A 69 -17.63 11.95 31.29
CA THR A 69 -18.80 11.06 31.45
C THR A 69 -19.30 11.04 32.88
N ALA A 70 -18.40 11.10 33.88
CA ALA A 70 -18.79 11.29 35.27
C ALA A 70 -19.55 12.62 35.47
N TYR A 71 -19.10 13.73 34.86
CA TYR A 71 -19.85 15.00 34.87
C TYR A 71 -21.24 14.86 34.25
N GLN A 72 -21.37 14.16 33.12
CA GLN A 72 -22.67 13.95 32.45
C GLN A 72 -23.66 13.18 33.35
N THR A 73 -23.20 12.22 34.15
CA THR A 73 -24.09 11.52 35.10
C THR A 73 -24.66 12.45 36.17
N THR A 74 -23.96 13.52 36.54
CA THR A 74 -24.48 14.54 37.48
C THR A 74 -25.38 15.58 36.83
N PHE A 75 -25.37 15.66 35.50
CA PHE A 75 -26.17 16.61 34.74
C PHE A 75 -27.54 16.03 34.35
N TYR A 76 -27.57 14.77 33.92
CA TYR A 76 -28.80 14.09 33.55
C TYR A 76 -29.49 13.48 34.77
N ASP A 77 -30.82 13.58 34.84
CA ASP A 77 -31.62 12.85 35.82
C ASP A 77 -31.42 11.33 35.64
N PRO A 78 -31.34 10.52 36.71
CA PRO A 78 -31.17 9.06 36.60
C PRO A 78 -32.22 8.34 35.74
N GLN A 79 -33.41 8.93 35.54
CA GLN A 79 -34.45 8.39 34.67
C GLN A 79 -34.25 8.76 33.19
N HIS A 80 -33.39 9.74 32.89
CA HIS A 80 -33.11 10.18 31.53
C HIS A 80 -32.25 9.14 30.79
N PRO A 81 -32.57 8.74 29.54
CA PRO A 81 -31.81 7.71 28.81
C PRO A 81 -30.31 8.02 28.68
N MET A 82 -29.94 9.29 28.58
CA MET A 82 -28.53 9.70 28.48
C MET A 82 -27.75 9.49 29.79
N TYR A 83 -28.41 9.42 30.95
CA TYR A 83 -27.74 9.04 32.20
C TYR A 83 -27.18 7.62 32.09
N LYS A 84 -28.02 6.68 31.65
CA LYS A 84 -27.61 5.27 31.48
C LYS A 84 -26.48 5.14 30.47
N PHE A 85 -26.58 5.84 29.33
CA PHE A 85 -25.51 5.88 28.35
C PHE A 85 -24.19 6.39 28.95
N ALA A 86 -24.21 7.51 29.68
CA ALA A 86 -23.01 8.07 30.31
C ALA A 86 -22.43 7.14 31.40
N ALA A 87 -23.28 6.49 32.20
CA ALA A 87 -22.85 5.54 33.22
C ALA A 87 -22.22 4.28 32.61
N ASP A 88 -22.83 3.72 31.55
CA ASP A 88 -22.30 2.56 30.84
C ASP A 88 -20.97 2.90 30.13
N ASP A 89 -20.90 4.06 29.47
CA ASP A 89 -19.67 4.55 28.80
C ASP A 89 -18.53 4.78 29.81
N TYR A 90 -18.84 5.35 30.98
CA TYR A 90 -17.88 5.51 32.08
C TYR A 90 -17.30 4.16 32.55
N VAL A 91 -18.14 3.14 32.74
CA VAL A 91 -17.69 1.81 33.17
C VAL A 91 -16.77 1.17 32.13
N SER A 92 -17.10 1.30 30.84
CA SER A 92 -16.23 0.78 29.78
C SER A 92 -14.90 1.54 29.70
N THR A 93 -14.94 2.87 29.84
CA THR A 93 -13.78 3.75 29.75
C THR A 93 -12.81 3.51 30.91
N LYS A 94 -13.32 3.32 32.14
CA LYS A 94 -12.45 3.07 33.30
C LYS A 94 -11.68 1.75 33.19
N GLU A 95 -12.32 0.69 32.70
CA GLU A 95 -11.67 -0.59 32.47
C GLU A 95 -10.62 -0.50 31.35
N TYR A 96 -10.97 0.23 30.29
CA TYR A 96 -10.07 0.47 29.16
C TYR A 96 -8.79 1.20 29.61
N VAL A 97 -8.91 2.30 30.35
CA VAL A 97 -7.76 3.10 30.80
C VAL A 97 -6.78 2.29 31.66
N LEU A 98 -7.30 1.54 32.64
CA LEU A 98 -6.46 0.69 33.50
C LEU A 98 -5.79 -0.44 32.71
N THR A 99 -6.50 -1.03 31.74
CA THR A 99 -5.94 -2.05 30.85
C THR A 99 -4.79 -1.50 30.03
N GLN A 100 -4.94 -0.29 29.48
CA GLN A 100 -3.89 0.31 28.65
C GLN A 100 -2.63 0.68 29.42
N LEU A 101 -2.78 1.25 30.62
CA LEU A 101 -1.62 1.48 31.49
C LEU A 101 -0.96 0.17 31.93
N GLY A 102 -1.75 -0.88 32.20
CA GLY A 102 -1.21 -2.21 32.52
C GLY A 102 -0.44 -2.85 31.36
N ARG A 103 -0.93 -2.71 30.12
CA ARG A 103 -0.22 -3.14 28.92
C ARG A 103 1.08 -2.36 28.72
N ALA A 104 1.04 -1.03 28.85
CA ALA A 104 2.23 -0.20 28.77
C ALA A 104 3.29 -0.62 29.81
N ARG A 105 2.87 -0.88 31.05
CA ARG A 105 3.75 -1.37 32.12
C ARG A 105 4.43 -2.69 31.77
N ASN A 106 3.70 -3.64 31.19
CA ASN A 106 4.26 -4.93 30.79
C ASN A 106 5.21 -4.83 29.59
N LEU A 107 4.94 -3.90 28.68
CA LEU A 107 5.78 -3.64 27.51
C LEU A 107 7.06 -2.85 27.87
N LEU A 108 7.03 -2.03 28.93
CA LEU A 108 8.14 -1.20 29.40
C LEU A 108 8.55 -1.58 30.83
N PRO A 109 9.18 -2.75 31.04
CA PRO A 109 9.63 -3.17 32.37
C PRO A 109 10.60 -2.17 33.01
N GLN A 110 11.42 -1.47 32.21
CA GLN A 110 12.31 -0.42 32.70
C GLN A 110 11.57 0.82 33.26
N HIS A 111 10.31 1.03 32.89
CA HIS A 111 9.46 2.12 33.37
C HIS A 111 8.34 1.63 34.29
N ALA A 112 8.37 0.37 34.73
CA ALA A 112 7.28 -0.23 35.51
C ALA A 112 6.96 0.57 36.78
N GLN A 113 7.98 1.07 37.50
CA GLN A 113 7.78 1.87 38.72
C GLN A 113 7.05 3.19 38.44
N GLN A 114 7.41 3.90 37.36
CA GLN A 114 6.76 5.15 36.97
C GLN A 114 5.30 4.89 36.57
N LEU A 115 5.07 3.85 35.75
CA LEU A 115 3.74 3.45 35.30
C LEU A 115 2.86 2.95 36.46
N ASP A 116 3.43 2.23 37.44
CA ASP A 116 2.73 1.84 38.66
C ASP A 116 2.28 3.06 39.49
N GLY A 117 3.11 4.11 39.52
CA GLY A 117 2.74 5.40 40.11
C GLY A 117 1.56 6.08 39.39
N LEU A 118 1.59 6.09 38.06
CA LEU A 118 0.50 6.63 37.24
C LEU A 118 -0.80 5.82 37.40
N ILE A 119 -0.71 4.50 37.40
CA ILE A 119 -1.85 3.59 37.64
C ILE A 119 -2.47 3.84 39.02
N THR A 120 -1.64 4.03 40.05
CA THR A 120 -2.12 4.29 41.41
C THR A 120 -2.90 5.59 41.49
N ARG A 121 -2.42 6.66 40.84
CA ARG A 121 -3.11 7.95 40.79
C ARG A 121 -4.35 7.93 39.92
N MET A 122 -4.32 7.19 38.80
CA MET A 122 -5.51 6.93 37.98
C MET A 122 -6.62 6.26 38.80
N ARG A 123 -6.27 5.26 39.63
CA ARG A 123 -7.24 4.63 40.54
C ARG A 123 -7.79 5.61 41.57
N ALA A 124 -7.00 6.57 42.04
CA ALA A 124 -7.49 7.61 42.95
C ALA A 124 -8.51 8.54 42.28
N VAL A 125 -8.29 8.92 41.01
CA VAL A 125 -9.28 9.65 40.19
C VAL A 125 -10.55 8.81 40.05
N ILE A 126 -10.42 7.56 39.61
CA ILE A 126 -11.56 6.63 39.44
C ILE A 126 -12.36 6.48 40.73
N ALA A 127 -11.71 6.42 41.90
CA ALA A 127 -12.39 6.33 43.18
C ALA A 127 -13.27 7.56 43.49
N GLN A 128 -12.82 8.77 43.13
CA GLN A 128 -13.62 10.00 43.30
C GLN A 128 -14.77 10.07 42.30
N THR A 129 -14.53 9.69 41.04
CA THR A 129 -15.59 9.67 40.01
C THR A 129 -16.61 8.55 40.23
N ASP A 130 -16.19 7.39 40.76
CA ASP A 130 -17.10 6.31 41.18
C ASP A 130 -18.02 6.81 42.32
N GLN A 131 -17.47 7.56 43.29
CA GLN A 131 -18.29 8.19 44.34
C GLN A 131 -19.27 9.22 43.76
N ALA A 132 -18.83 10.04 42.82
CA ALA A 132 -19.69 11.03 42.17
C ALA A 132 -20.89 10.38 41.48
N ILE A 133 -20.64 9.30 40.73
CA ILE A 133 -21.70 8.56 40.01
C ILE A 133 -22.65 7.85 40.99
N ASP A 134 -22.15 7.29 42.10
CA ASP A 134 -23.01 6.69 43.13
C ASP A 134 -23.92 7.73 43.80
N PHE A 135 -23.41 8.94 44.07
CA PHE A 135 -24.24 10.05 44.55
C PHE A 135 -25.24 10.52 43.49
N ALA A 136 -24.83 10.63 42.23
CA ALA A 136 -25.72 11.03 41.12
C ALA A 136 -26.87 10.03 40.93
N ALA A 137 -26.60 8.72 41.01
CA ALA A 137 -27.59 7.66 40.93
C ALA A 137 -28.70 7.77 42.00
N ARG A 138 -28.39 8.40 43.14
CA ARG A 138 -29.29 8.62 44.27
C ARG A 138 -29.88 10.04 44.28
N SER A 139 -29.71 10.81 43.20
CA SER A 139 -30.11 12.21 43.08
C SER A 139 -29.49 13.11 44.17
N GLN A 140 -28.26 12.82 44.61
CA GLN A 140 -27.52 13.56 45.63
C GLN A 140 -26.50 14.52 44.97
N ASP A 141 -26.97 15.42 44.11
CA ASP A 141 -26.13 16.23 43.20
C ASP A 141 -25.07 17.09 43.92
N ALA A 142 -25.39 17.61 45.11
CA ALA A 142 -24.45 18.41 45.89
C ALA A 142 -23.23 17.57 46.34
N GLN A 143 -23.45 16.32 46.74
CA GLN A 143 -22.37 15.40 47.14
C GLN A 143 -21.61 14.90 45.92
N ALA A 144 -22.32 14.66 44.80
CA ALA A 144 -21.70 14.27 43.54
C ALA A 144 -20.73 15.35 43.03
N LYS A 145 -21.12 16.63 43.09
CA LYS A 145 -20.26 17.77 42.72
C LYS A 145 -19.02 17.88 43.60
N VAL A 146 -19.14 17.68 44.91
CA VAL A 146 -17.97 17.68 45.83
C VAL A 146 -17.01 16.52 45.52
N ALA A 147 -17.52 15.36 45.12
CA ALA A 147 -16.66 14.25 44.68
C ALA A 147 -15.95 14.57 43.35
N LEU A 148 -16.64 15.20 42.40
CA LEU A 148 -16.03 15.66 41.14
C LEU A 148 -14.97 16.74 41.36
N GLU A 149 -15.18 17.68 42.28
CA GLU A 149 -14.17 18.69 42.62
C GLU A 149 -12.87 18.06 43.15
N LYS A 150 -12.99 16.99 43.95
CA LYS A 150 -11.83 16.20 44.38
C LYS A 150 -11.18 15.43 43.24
N ALA A 151 -11.96 14.94 42.28
CA ALA A 151 -11.43 14.30 41.08
C ALA A 151 -10.64 15.30 40.23
N ASP A 152 -11.17 16.50 39.99
CA ASP A 152 -10.51 17.57 39.23
C ASP A 152 -9.13 17.93 39.79
N ALA A 153 -9.04 18.03 41.13
CA ALA A 153 -7.78 18.29 41.82
C ALA A 153 -6.70 17.21 41.58
N LEU A 154 -7.12 15.99 41.21
CA LEU A 154 -6.23 14.87 40.90
C LEU A 154 -5.96 14.73 39.39
N VAL A 155 -6.93 15.09 38.54
CA VAL A 155 -6.85 14.91 37.08
C VAL A 155 -5.76 15.77 36.46
N ASN A 156 -5.68 17.06 36.78
CA ASN A 156 -4.71 17.96 36.15
C ASN A 156 -3.25 17.54 36.44
N PRO A 157 -2.84 17.32 37.70
CA PRO A 157 -1.48 16.85 37.98
C PRO A 157 -1.18 15.47 37.38
N LEU A 158 -2.20 14.62 37.23
CA LEU A 158 -2.02 13.30 36.63
C LEU A 158 -1.81 13.42 35.11
N SER A 159 -2.60 14.25 34.44
CA SER A 159 -2.47 14.48 33.00
C SER A 159 -1.13 15.12 32.66
N ASP A 160 -0.66 16.07 33.47
CA ASP A 160 0.66 16.71 33.31
C ASP A 160 1.81 15.70 33.44
N ASP A 161 1.75 14.79 34.42
CA ASP A 161 2.77 13.77 34.60
C ASP A 161 2.72 12.69 33.50
N ILE A 162 1.52 12.33 33.02
CA ILE A 162 1.39 11.45 31.85
C ILE A 162 1.95 12.13 30.59
N LEU A 163 1.66 13.42 30.38
CA LEU A 163 2.20 14.18 29.26
C LEU A 163 3.72 14.29 29.32
N SER A 164 4.27 14.59 30.51
CA SER A 164 5.72 14.65 30.74
C SER A 164 6.39 13.31 30.46
N PHE A 165 5.77 12.21 30.89
CA PHE A 165 6.22 10.86 30.55
C PHE A 165 6.19 10.62 29.04
N LEU A 166 5.10 10.97 28.36
CA LEU A 166 4.97 10.81 26.90
C LEU A 166 5.99 11.62 26.12
N LEU A 167 6.25 12.87 26.51
CA LEU A 167 7.26 13.72 25.88
C LEU A 167 8.67 13.16 26.07
N ALA A 168 9.02 12.72 27.28
CA ALA A 168 10.30 12.06 27.54
C ALA A 168 10.46 10.77 26.73
N ARG A 169 9.39 9.98 26.60
CA ARG A 169 9.39 8.76 25.78
C ARG A 169 9.51 9.06 24.29
N MET A 170 8.83 10.09 23.78
CA MET A 170 8.97 10.50 22.37
C MET A 170 10.40 10.92 22.05
N SER A 171 11.06 11.66 22.94
CA SER A 171 12.48 11.99 22.81
C SER A 171 13.36 10.75 22.81
N ASP A 172 13.16 9.82 23.76
CA ASP A 172 13.92 8.57 23.82
C ASP A 172 13.74 7.71 22.57
N VAL A 173 12.51 7.65 22.04
CA VAL A 173 12.18 6.93 20.80
C VAL A 173 12.90 7.55 19.61
N GLU A 174 12.95 8.88 19.52
CA GLU A 174 13.67 9.60 18.46
C GLU A 174 15.19 9.38 18.56
N ASP A 175 15.76 9.53 19.75
CA ASP A 175 17.19 9.34 19.99
C ASP A 175 17.61 7.90 19.73
N ARG A 176 16.80 6.93 20.13
CA ARG A 176 17.06 5.51 19.86
C ARG A 176 16.91 5.15 18.39
N SER A 177 15.96 5.77 17.67
CA SER A 177 15.85 5.63 16.22
C SER A 177 17.09 6.18 15.50
N LYS A 178 17.57 7.36 15.90
CA LYS A 178 18.81 7.95 15.37
C LYS A 178 20.02 7.06 15.67
N ALA A 179 20.13 6.54 16.89
CA ALA A 179 21.20 5.63 17.29
C ALA A 179 21.16 4.31 16.52
N LEU A 180 19.99 3.70 16.33
CA LEU A 180 19.83 2.49 15.50
C LEU A 180 20.23 2.74 14.05
N THR A 181 19.82 3.88 13.48
CA THR A 181 20.17 4.28 12.11
C THR A 181 21.68 4.46 11.98
N ALA A 182 22.29 5.22 12.90
CA ALA A 182 23.73 5.47 12.89
C ALA A 182 24.55 4.19 13.09
N ASN A 183 24.14 3.32 14.03
CA ASN A 183 24.78 2.02 14.24
C ASN A 183 24.67 1.14 13.00
N ASN A 184 23.50 1.08 12.36
CA ASN A 184 23.31 0.25 11.17
C ASN A 184 24.13 0.78 9.98
N SER A 185 24.16 2.11 9.75
CA SER A 185 25.03 2.71 8.75
C SER A 185 26.52 2.45 9.02
N SER A 186 26.95 2.56 10.28
CA SER A 186 28.33 2.26 10.67
C SER A 186 28.67 0.77 10.51
N LEU A 187 27.75 -0.14 10.84
CA LEU A 187 27.90 -1.58 10.66
C LEU A 187 28.02 -1.94 9.17
N ILE A 188 27.18 -1.35 8.32
CA ILE A 188 27.24 -1.55 6.85
C ILE A 188 28.60 -1.10 6.30
N ILE A 189 29.07 0.09 6.66
CA ILE A 189 30.35 0.62 6.17
C ILE A 189 31.52 -0.21 6.70
N SER A 190 31.54 -0.55 7.99
CA SER A 190 32.63 -1.31 8.60
C SER A 190 32.71 -2.75 8.07
N THR A 191 31.56 -3.42 7.85
CA THR A 191 31.53 -4.73 7.20
C THR A 191 31.97 -4.66 5.74
N LEU A 192 31.53 -3.66 4.98
CA LEU A 192 31.96 -3.48 3.60
C LEU A 192 33.49 -3.30 3.52
N VAL A 193 34.05 -2.45 4.38
CA VAL A 193 35.50 -2.23 4.46
C VAL A 193 36.23 -3.51 4.88
N ALA A 194 35.72 -4.24 5.87
CA ALA A 194 36.32 -5.50 6.32
C ALA A 194 36.31 -6.58 5.23
N VAL A 195 35.20 -6.71 4.50
CA VAL A 195 35.08 -7.64 3.36
C VAL A 195 36.02 -7.25 2.23
N VAL A 196 36.08 -5.97 1.85
CA VAL A 196 37.03 -5.48 0.83
C VAL A 196 38.47 -5.72 1.26
N ALA A 197 38.84 -5.42 2.51
CA ALA A 197 40.18 -5.66 3.04
C ALA A 197 40.53 -7.16 3.05
N MET A 198 39.57 -8.02 3.40
CA MET A 198 39.72 -9.48 3.36
C MET A 198 39.96 -9.97 1.92
N PHE A 199 39.16 -9.51 0.95
CA PHE A 199 39.36 -9.86 -0.46
C PHE A 199 40.71 -9.36 -0.99
N LEU A 200 41.12 -8.13 -0.66
CA LEU A 200 42.43 -7.60 -1.03
C LEU A 200 43.58 -8.41 -0.43
N ALA A 201 43.44 -8.84 0.83
CA ALA A 201 44.44 -9.70 1.48
C ALA A 201 44.53 -11.09 0.80
N VAL A 202 43.39 -11.70 0.44
CA VAL A 202 43.35 -12.98 -0.29
C VAL A 202 43.91 -12.83 -1.71
N ILE A 203 43.59 -11.75 -2.42
CA ILE A 203 44.15 -11.44 -3.73
C ILE A 203 45.67 -11.21 -3.62
N GLY A 204 46.14 -10.47 -2.62
CA GLY A 204 47.56 -10.26 -2.37
C GLY A 204 48.30 -11.56 -2.08
N ALA A 205 47.72 -12.44 -1.26
CA ALA A 205 48.26 -13.78 -1.01
C ALA A 205 48.27 -14.64 -2.29
N ALA A 206 47.21 -14.58 -3.10
CA ALA A 206 47.13 -15.29 -4.38
C ALA A 206 48.18 -14.81 -5.39
N LEU A 207 48.40 -13.49 -5.49
CA LEU A 207 49.45 -12.90 -6.31
C LEU A 207 50.84 -13.29 -5.81
N PHE A 208 51.05 -13.34 -4.50
CA PHE A 208 52.31 -13.79 -3.91
C PHE A 208 52.61 -15.27 -4.20
N VAL A 209 51.61 -16.15 -3.98
CA VAL A 209 51.73 -17.59 -4.25
C VAL A 209 51.93 -17.86 -5.74
N THR A 210 51.21 -17.17 -6.61
CA THR A 210 51.32 -17.33 -8.07
C THR A 210 52.68 -16.83 -8.57
N SER A 211 53.07 -15.61 -8.19
CA SER A 211 54.34 -15.01 -8.66
C SER A 211 55.55 -15.81 -8.18
N ARG A 212 55.69 -16.08 -6.87
CA ARG A 212 56.85 -16.79 -6.32
C ARG A 212 56.78 -18.30 -6.44
N GLY A 213 55.59 -18.87 -6.36
CA GLY A 213 55.40 -20.33 -6.36
C GLY A 213 55.36 -20.95 -7.75
N ILE A 214 54.94 -20.19 -8.77
CA ILE A 214 54.68 -20.71 -10.13
C ILE A 214 55.39 -19.86 -11.20
N THR A 215 55.07 -18.57 -11.34
CA THR A 215 55.49 -17.76 -12.50
C THR A 215 56.99 -17.52 -12.55
N THR A 216 57.61 -17.01 -11.48
CA THR A 216 59.06 -16.72 -11.47
C THR A 216 59.93 -17.97 -11.70
N PRO A 217 59.66 -19.13 -11.04
CA PRO A 217 60.40 -20.36 -11.31
C PRO A 217 60.28 -20.87 -12.75
N ILE A 218 59.09 -20.79 -13.36
CA ILE A 218 58.87 -21.17 -14.76
C ILE A 218 59.65 -20.25 -15.70
N VAL A 219 59.67 -18.94 -15.44
CA VAL A 219 60.44 -17.98 -16.24
C VAL A 219 61.94 -18.26 -16.14
N ARG A 220 62.47 -18.54 -14.94
CA ARG A 220 63.89 -18.92 -14.77
C ARG A 220 64.25 -20.22 -15.48
N LEU A 221 63.36 -21.22 -15.43
CA LEU A 221 63.55 -22.46 -16.18
C LEU A 221 63.53 -22.24 -17.69
N ARG A 222 62.64 -21.36 -18.18
CA ARG A 222 62.60 -20.96 -19.59
C ARG A 222 63.91 -20.28 -20.00
N GLU A 223 64.39 -19.32 -19.21
CA GLU A 223 65.66 -18.64 -19.46
C GLU A 223 66.84 -19.61 -19.44
N ARG A 224 66.85 -20.56 -18.50
CA ARG A 224 67.90 -21.59 -18.45
C ARG A 224 67.87 -22.51 -19.66
N MET A 225 66.69 -22.94 -20.09
CA MET A 225 66.51 -23.75 -21.30
C MET A 225 67.02 -23.03 -22.56
N LEU A 226 66.78 -21.71 -22.67
CA LEU A 226 67.32 -20.88 -23.75
C LEU A 226 68.86 -20.76 -23.68
N SER A 227 69.43 -20.55 -22.49
CA SER A 227 70.89 -20.48 -22.33
C SER A 227 71.61 -21.81 -22.60
N LEU A 228 70.98 -22.93 -22.25
CA LEU A 228 71.50 -24.26 -22.53
C LEU A 228 71.48 -24.57 -24.03
N ALA A 229 70.43 -24.15 -24.73
CA ALA A 229 70.35 -24.24 -26.19
C ALA A 229 71.41 -23.36 -26.90
N ALA A 230 71.83 -22.26 -26.27
CA ALA A 230 72.93 -21.42 -26.74
C ALA A 230 74.33 -21.97 -26.40
N GLY A 231 74.43 -23.15 -25.77
CA GLY A 231 75.69 -23.84 -25.51
C GLY A 231 76.31 -23.60 -24.13
N ASP A 232 75.66 -22.88 -23.22
CA ASP A 232 76.13 -22.72 -21.84
C ASP A 232 75.74 -23.94 -20.98
N THR A 233 76.65 -24.90 -20.90
CA THR A 233 76.51 -26.10 -20.06
C THR A 233 77.12 -25.94 -18.65
N ALA A 234 77.82 -24.84 -18.37
CA ALA A 234 78.59 -24.66 -17.13
C ALA A 234 77.72 -24.19 -15.95
N SER A 235 76.72 -23.34 -16.20
CA SER A 235 75.90 -22.80 -15.11
C SER A 235 74.91 -23.84 -14.54
N GLU A 236 74.65 -23.76 -13.23
CA GLU A 236 73.74 -24.67 -12.53
C GLU A 236 72.26 -24.43 -12.91
N ILE A 237 71.42 -25.45 -12.72
CA ILE A 237 69.98 -25.36 -12.96
C ILE A 237 69.31 -25.10 -11.61
N ASP A 238 68.75 -23.89 -11.49
CA ASP A 238 68.01 -23.45 -10.31
C ASP A 238 66.77 -24.32 -10.08
N GLY A 239 66.52 -24.76 -8.85
CA GLY A 239 65.27 -25.43 -8.46
C GLY A 239 65.25 -26.96 -8.54
N MET A 240 66.39 -27.64 -8.71
CA MET A 240 66.47 -29.12 -8.74
C MET A 240 66.01 -29.82 -7.45
N ASP A 241 66.12 -29.13 -6.30
CA ASP A 241 65.71 -29.68 -5.02
C ASP A 241 64.19 -29.61 -4.77
N ARG A 242 63.43 -28.98 -5.67
CA ARG A 242 61.97 -28.85 -5.53
C ARG A 242 61.28 -30.21 -5.72
N LYS A 243 60.16 -30.41 -5.02
CA LYS A 243 59.34 -31.64 -5.08
C LYS A 243 57.98 -31.42 -5.73
N ASP A 244 57.84 -30.35 -6.51
CA ASP A 244 56.64 -30.00 -7.27
C ASP A 244 56.89 -30.16 -8.78
N GLU A 245 55.87 -29.92 -9.60
CA GLU A 245 55.93 -30.11 -11.06
C GLU A 245 57.01 -29.22 -11.71
N VAL A 246 57.33 -28.08 -11.08
CA VAL A 246 58.44 -27.20 -11.50
C VAL A 246 59.81 -27.87 -11.23
N GLY A 247 59.94 -28.60 -10.12
CA GLY A 247 61.12 -29.42 -9.84
C GLY A 247 61.31 -30.58 -10.81
N GLU A 248 60.22 -31.24 -11.22
CA GLU A 248 60.25 -32.26 -12.27
C GLU A 248 60.73 -31.67 -13.61
N MET A 249 60.28 -30.46 -13.96
CA MET A 249 60.80 -29.75 -15.14
C MET A 249 62.28 -29.39 -14.98
N ALA A 250 62.74 -28.96 -13.81
CA ALA A 250 64.15 -28.66 -13.57
C ALA A 250 65.04 -29.91 -13.71
N GLN A 251 64.58 -31.06 -13.22
CA GLN A 251 65.25 -32.35 -13.40
C GLN A 251 65.27 -32.78 -14.88
N ALA A 252 64.21 -32.54 -15.63
CA ALA A 252 64.20 -32.77 -17.08
C ALA A 252 65.23 -31.88 -17.81
N VAL A 253 65.34 -30.59 -17.44
CA VAL A 253 66.37 -29.68 -17.97
C VAL A 253 67.80 -30.14 -17.57
N GLN A 254 67.98 -30.76 -16.41
CA GLN A 254 69.25 -31.36 -15.99
C GLN A 254 69.63 -32.57 -16.86
N VAL A 255 68.67 -33.42 -17.24
CA VAL A 255 68.90 -34.51 -18.20
C VAL A 255 69.32 -33.93 -19.56
N PHE A 256 68.69 -32.84 -20.02
CA PHE A 256 69.13 -32.16 -21.24
C PHE A 256 70.53 -31.56 -21.13
N ARG A 257 70.91 -30.99 -19.98
CA ARG A 257 72.27 -30.50 -19.74
C ARG A 257 73.27 -31.64 -19.76
N GLN A 258 72.94 -32.76 -19.11
CA GLN A 258 73.78 -33.96 -19.09
C GLN A 258 74.00 -34.49 -20.52
N ASN A 259 72.93 -34.59 -21.31
CA ASN A 259 73.00 -35.01 -22.72
C ASN A 259 73.75 -34.01 -23.62
N ALA A 260 73.69 -32.70 -23.32
CA ALA A 260 74.45 -31.68 -24.05
C ALA A 260 75.95 -31.77 -23.73
N VAL A 261 76.32 -32.08 -22.49
CA VAL A 261 77.71 -32.36 -22.06
C VAL A 261 78.21 -33.69 -22.63
N GLU A 262 77.37 -34.73 -22.67
CA GLU A 262 77.68 -36.04 -23.29
C GLU A 262 77.85 -35.93 -24.81
N ARG A 263 76.98 -35.16 -25.52
CA ARG A 263 77.14 -34.89 -26.96
C ARG A 263 78.34 -33.99 -27.26
N ALA A 264 78.73 -33.08 -26.35
CA ALA A 264 79.94 -32.27 -26.50
C ALA A 264 81.24 -33.07 -26.28
N GLN A 265 81.20 -34.19 -25.54
CA GLN A 265 82.29 -35.16 -25.44
C GLN A 265 82.29 -36.17 -26.60
N LEU A 266 81.13 -36.64 -27.05
CA LEU A 266 81.00 -37.62 -28.13
C LEU A 266 81.26 -37.03 -29.54
N ALA A 267 81.18 -35.71 -29.71
CA ALA A 267 81.41 -35.03 -30.98
C ALA A 267 82.89 -34.87 -31.39
N ARG A 268 83.85 -35.38 -30.59
CA ARG A 268 85.29 -35.43 -30.94
C ARG A 268 85.82 -36.83 -31.22
N GLU A 269 85.00 -37.87 -31.19
CA GLU A 269 85.46 -39.27 -31.24
C GLU A 269 84.60 -40.15 -32.16
N THR A 270 84.22 -39.70 -33.36
CA THR A 270 83.88 -40.65 -34.45
C THR A 270 84.09 -40.00 -35.82
N GLU A 271 85.33 -39.62 -36.09
CA GLU A 271 85.82 -39.28 -37.42
C GLU A 271 86.80 -40.38 -37.84
N ALA A 272 86.48 -41.06 -38.94
CA ALA A 272 87.24 -42.13 -39.61
C ALA A 272 87.12 -43.59 -39.07
N ASN A 273 86.07 -44.31 -39.49
CA ASN A 273 86.33 -45.46 -40.37
C ASN A 273 85.16 -45.77 -41.30
N ARG A 274 85.49 -45.75 -42.57
CA ARG A 274 84.61 -45.85 -43.74
C ARG A 274 84.51 -47.32 -44.14
N SER A 275 83.41 -47.61 -44.85
CA SER A 275 83.26 -48.67 -45.86
C SER A 275 82.76 -50.04 -45.38
N LEU A 276 81.50 -50.33 -45.73
CA LEU A 276 81.12 -51.41 -46.66
C LEU A 276 79.61 -51.36 -46.96
N SER A 277 79.21 -50.52 -47.93
CA SER A 277 78.14 -50.76 -48.93
C SER A 277 77.90 -49.45 -49.71
N GLU A 278 78.85 -49.12 -50.60
CA GLU A 278 78.77 -47.98 -51.55
C GLU A 278 77.70 -48.22 -52.64
N LYS A 279 76.89 -49.29 -52.54
CA LYS A 279 75.83 -49.64 -53.51
C LYS A 279 74.40 -49.56 -52.98
N GLU A 280 74.17 -49.27 -51.70
CA GLU A 280 72.83 -48.93 -51.18
C GLU A 280 72.65 -47.42 -50.87
N ARG A 281 73.75 -46.65 -50.84
CA ARG A 281 73.75 -45.24 -50.43
C ARG A 281 73.03 -44.33 -51.43
N ILE A 282 73.07 -44.65 -52.72
CA ILE A 282 72.40 -43.88 -53.78
C ILE A 282 70.87 -44.11 -53.77
N GLU A 283 70.40 -45.32 -53.43
CA GLU A 283 68.98 -45.61 -53.22
C GLU A 283 68.45 -44.98 -51.91
N ARG A 284 69.19 -45.08 -50.80
CA ARG A 284 68.80 -44.50 -49.51
C ARG A 284 68.92 -42.97 -49.44
N GLU A 285 69.86 -42.35 -50.15
CA GLU A 285 69.90 -40.87 -50.28
C GLU A 285 68.76 -40.35 -51.14
N LYS A 286 68.35 -41.07 -52.20
CA LYS A 286 67.11 -40.76 -52.92
C LYS A 286 65.89 -40.93 -52.03
N GLN A 287 65.75 -42.03 -51.30
CA GLN A 287 64.62 -42.26 -50.38
C GLN A 287 64.60 -41.24 -49.23
N LYS A 288 65.72 -40.93 -48.59
CA LYS A 288 65.79 -39.90 -47.53
C LYS A 288 65.59 -38.49 -48.06
N ALA A 289 66.08 -38.16 -49.25
CA ALA A 289 65.82 -36.85 -49.86
C ALA A 289 64.35 -36.70 -50.23
N GLN A 290 63.70 -37.80 -50.64
CA GLN A 290 62.28 -37.83 -50.96
C GLN A 290 61.42 -37.78 -49.69
N GLU A 291 61.73 -38.57 -48.65
CA GLU A 291 61.09 -38.47 -47.33
C GLU A 291 61.31 -37.10 -46.66
N ALA A 292 62.51 -36.51 -46.76
CA ALA A 292 62.78 -35.17 -46.24
C ALA A 292 62.01 -34.10 -47.03
N ALA A 293 61.89 -34.25 -48.35
CA ALA A 293 61.05 -33.38 -49.17
C ALA A 293 59.55 -33.52 -48.82
N ASP A 294 59.08 -34.74 -48.55
CA ASP A 294 57.70 -35.03 -48.16
C ASP A 294 57.38 -34.46 -46.76
N VAL A 295 58.31 -34.59 -45.79
CA VAL A 295 58.21 -33.95 -44.47
C VAL A 295 58.25 -32.43 -44.59
N GLN A 296 59.18 -31.88 -45.38
CA GLN A 296 59.28 -30.44 -45.60
C GLN A 296 58.01 -29.89 -46.23
N PHE A 297 57.45 -30.57 -47.23
CA PHE A 297 56.18 -30.23 -47.85
C PHE A 297 55.01 -30.26 -46.85
N ALA A 298 54.94 -31.27 -45.98
CA ALA A 298 53.91 -31.34 -44.94
C ALA A 298 54.04 -30.21 -43.92
N VAL A 299 55.26 -29.89 -43.49
CA VAL A 299 55.55 -28.78 -42.56
C VAL A 299 55.23 -27.44 -43.19
N ASP A 300 55.63 -27.19 -44.43
CA ASP A 300 55.35 -25.93 -45.14
C ASP A 300 53.85 -25.76 -45.40
N SER A 301 53.15 -26.86 -45.72
CA SER A 301 51.69 -26.86 -45.90
C SER A 301 50.95 -26.60 -44.59
N LEU A 302 51.40 -27.18 -43.47
CA LEU A 302 50.86 -26.91 -42.14
C LEU A 302 51.16 -25.49 -41.67
N ALA A 303 52.38 -25.00 -41.91
CA ALA A 303 52.77 -23.62 -41.61
C ALA A 303 51.91 -22.62 -42.40
N GLY A 304 51.66 -22.90 -43.69
CA GLY A 304 50.74 -22.14 -44.52
C GLY A 304 49.30 -22.19 -44.00
N GLY A 305 48.81 -23.36 -43.58
CA GLY A 305 47.48 -23.53 -42.98
C GLY A 305 47.32 -22.80 -41.65
N LEU A 306 48.33 -22.86 -40.78
CA LEU A 306 48.36 -22.14 -39.50
C LEU A 306 48.46 -20.62 -39.71
N ALA A 307 49.21 -20.16 -40.72
CA ALA A 307 49.25 -18.74 -41.08
C ALA A 307 47.87 -18.25 -41.54
N LYS A 308 47.19 -19.01 -42.41
CA LYS A 308 45.81 -18.70 -42.82
C LYS A 308 44.84 -18.66 -41.64
N LEU A 309 44.96 -19.62 -40.73
CA LEU A 309 44.15 -19.67 -39.51
C LEU A 309 44.41 -18.46 -38.59
N SER A 310 45.68 -18.06 -38.45
CA SER A 310 46.09 -16.86 -37.69
C SER A 310 45.58 -15.56 -38.32
N ASP A 311 45.45 -15.52 -39.65
CA ASP A 311 44.85 -14.40 -40.39
C ASP A 311 43.31 -14.42 -40.34
N GLY A 312 42.72 -15.30 -39.54
CA GLY A 312 41.27 -15.45 -39.36
C GLY A 312 40.57 -16.32 -40.40
N ASP A 313 41.30 -16.96 -41.32
CA ASP A 313 40.72 -17.85 -42.34
C ASP A 313 40.51 -19.27 -41.80
N VAL A 314 39.45 -19.45 -41.03
CA VAL A 314 39.07 -20.75 -40.45
C VAL A 314 38.44 -21.71 -41.47
N ALA A 315 38.08 -21.21 -42.66
CA ALA A 315 37.53 -22.01 -43.75
C ALA A 315 38.62 -22.68 -44.62
N TYR A 316 39.88 -22.27 -44.47
CA TYR A 316 40.99 -22.85 -45.20
C TYR A 316 41.18 -24.34 -44.85
N ARG A 317 41.45 -25.16 -45.86
CA ARG A 317 41.74 -26.59 -45.72
C ARG A 317 42.95 -26.96 -46.56
N ILE A 318 43.78 -27.86 -46.02
CA ILE A 318 44.89 -28.46 -46.77
C ILE A 318 44.31 -29.59 -47.63
N THR A 319 44.15 -29.31 -48.92
CA THR A 319 43.54 -30.21 -49.91
C THR A 319 44.52 -31.22 -50.49
N GLN A 320 45.80 -30.85 -50.58
CA GLN A 320 46.83 -31.71 -51.13
C GLN A 320 47.19 -32.82 -50.12
N PRO A 321 47.03 -34.11 -50.48
CA PRO A 321 47.35 -35.22 -49.59
C PRO A 321 48.84 -35.25 -49.25
N PHE A 322 49.16 -35.59 -48.00
CA PHE A 322 50.53 -35.90 -47.61
C PHE A 322 50.82 -37.38 -47.86
N THR A 323 52.06 -37.80 -47.66
CA THR A 323 52.42 -39.22 -47.67
C THR A 323 51.63 -39.99 -46.61
N GLN A 324 51.42 -41.28 -46.83
CA GLN A 324 50.52 -42.12 -46.02
C GLN A 324 50.83 -42.11 -44.51
N ASN A 325 52.10 -41.91 -44.14
CA ASN A 325 52.57 -41.80 -42.76
C ASN A 325 52.38 -40.40 -42.11
N LEU A 326 52.11 -39.36 -42.89
CA LEU A 326 51.95 -37.97 -42.44
C LEU A 326 50.53 -37.41 -42.66
N ASP A 327 49.70 -38.07 -43.48
CA ASP A 327 48.37 -37.58 -43.86
C ASP A 327 47.40 -37.48 -42.67
N SER A 328 47.64 -38.22 -41.58
CA SER A 328 46.88 -38.08 -40.34
C SER A 328 46.96 -36.65 -39.77
N VAL A 329 48.13 -36.01 -39.83
CA VAL A 329 48.33 -34.64 -39.31
C VAL A 329 47.55 -33.62 -40.16
N ARG A 330 47.46 -33.83 -41.48
CA ARG A 330 46.60 -33.04 -42.37
C ARG A 330 45.13 -33.20 -41.98
N GLY A 331 44.72 -34.45 -41.72
CA GLY A 331 43.37 -34.79 -41.24
C GLY A 331 43.03 -34.10 -39.93
N ASP A 332 43.91 -34.18 -38.93
CA ASP A 332 43.74 -33.57 -37.61
C ASP A 332 43.68 -32.04 -37.68
N PHE A 333 44.51 -31.41 -38.51
CA PHE A 333 44.44 -29.97 -38.78
C PHE A 333 43.09 -29.58 -39.39
N ASN A 334 42.68 -30.26 -40.46
CA ASN A 334 41.43 -29.96 -41.17
C ASN A 334 40.20 -30.19 -40.27
N GLN A 335 40.20 -31.26 -39.46
CA GLN A 335 39.12 -31.54 -38.52
C GLN A 335 39.06 -30.49 -37.39
N SER A 336 40.21 -30.01 -36.92
CA SER A 336 40.27 -28.96 -35.90
C SER A 336 39.74 -27.63 -36.46
N ALA A 337 40.14 -27.27 -37.68
CA ALA A 337 39.64 -26.09 -38.38
C ALA A 337 38.13 -26.18 -38.65
N GLU A 338 37.60 -27.36 -38.97
CA GLU A 338 36.16 -27.61 -39.14
C GLU A 338 35.36 -27.44 -37.85
N LYS A 339 35.84 -28.00 -36.73
CA LYS A 339 35.18 -27.81 -35.43
C LYS A 339 35.17 -26.34 -35.02
N LEU A 340 36.26 -25.61 -35.24
CA LEU A 340 36.36 -24.18 -34.94
C LEU A 340 35.41 -23.35 -35.83
N GLN A 341 35.41 -23.61 -37.14
CA GLN A 341 34.49 -22.97 -38.08
C GLN A 341 33.03 -23.21 -37.68
N SER A 342 32.66 -24.45 -37.37
CA SER A 342 31.30 -24.82 -36.94
C SER A 342 30.89 -24.08 -35.66
N ALA A 343 31.78 -24.02 -34.66
CA ALA A 343 31.53 -23.28 -33.43
C ALA A 343 31.32 -21.77 -33.69
N LEU A 344 32.16 -21.14 -34.51
CA LEU A 344 32.03 -19.72 -34.85
C LEU A 344 30.76 -19.42 -35.66
N VAL A 345 30.35 -20.33 -36.55
CA VAL A 345 29.07 -20.23 -37.29
C VAL A 345 27.89 -20.31 -36.32
N GLN A 346 27.90 -21.23 -35.35
CA GLN A 346 26.85 -21.32 -34.33
C GLN A 346 26.79 -20.05 -33.47
N VAL A 347 27.94 -19.50 -33.05
CA VAL A 347 27.99 -18.23 -32.32
C VAL A 347 27.41 -17.08 -33.16
N SER A 348 27.72 -17.02 -34.46
CA SER A 348 27.14 -16.02 -35.37
C SER A 348 25.62 -16.17 -35.53
N GLN A 349 25.11 -17.40 -35.58
CA GLN A 349 23.66 -17.65 -35.62
C GLN A 349 22.97 -17.20 -34.32
N ASN A 350 23.57 -17.54 -33.17
CA ASN A 350 23.07 -17.11 -31.86
C ASN A 350 23.10 -15.58 -31.72
N ALA A 351 24.17 -14.92 -32.15
CA ALA A 351 24.28 -13.47 -32.15
C ALA A 351 23.17 -12.80 -32.98
N ARG A 352 22.85 -13.35 -34.17
CA ARG A 352 21.73 -12.89 -34.99
C ARG A 352 20.37 -13.11 -34.31
N GLY A 353 20.18 -14.25 -33.65
CA GLY A 353 18.98 -14.52 -32.86
C GLY A 353 18.80 -13.53 -31.70
N ILE A 354 19.86 -13.24 -30.96
CA ILE A 354 19.85 -12.23 -29.88
C ILE A 354 19.56 -10.84 -30.46
N ASN A 355 20.15 -10.47 -31.60
CA ASN A 355 19.86 -9.18 -32.25
C ASN A 355 18.38 -9.03 -32.62
N ALA A 356 17.78 -10.09 -33.17
CA ALA A 356 16.36 -10.09 -33.51
C ALA A 356 15.50 -9.94 -32.25
N GLY A 357 15.75 -10.74 -31.22
CA GLY A 357 15.03 -10.65 -29.94
C GLY A 357 15.19 -9.29 -29.26
N THR A 358 16.37 -8.68 -29.32
CA THR A 358 16.62 -7.34 -28.77
C THR A 358 15.79 -6.26 -29.49
N ASN A 359 15.66 -6.35 -30.81
CA ASN A 359 14.82 -5.41 -31.57
C ASN A 359 13.32 -5.62 -31.28
N GLU A 360 12.88 -6.85 -31.04
CA GLU A 360 11.50 -7.13 -30.60
C GLU A 360 11.22 -6.57 -29.21
N ILE A 361 12.14 -6.76 -28.25
CA ILE A 361 12.03 -6.18 -26.90
C ILE A 361 11.98 -4.66 -26.98
N LYS A 362 12.83 -4.04 -27.81
CA LYS A 362 12.80 -2.59 -28.01
C LYS A 362 11.44 -2.12 -28.52
N ALA A 363 10.90 -2.75 -29.55
CA ALA A 363 9.59 -2.39 -30.08
C ALA A 363 8.46 -2.58 -29.05
N ALA A 364 8.54 -3.63 -28.22
CA ALA A 364 7.60 -3.86 -27.12
C ALA A 364 7.73 -2.80 -26.00
N ALA A 365 8.96 -2.39 -25.68
CA ALA A 365 9.21 -1.32 -24.72
C ALA A 365 8.68 0.03 -25.21
N ASP A 366 8.87 0.36 -26.49
CA ASP A 366 8.32 1.58 -27.11
C ASP A 366 6.77 1.59 -27.07
N ASP A 367 6.12 0.45 -27.34
CA ASP A 367 4.66 0.32 -27.23
C ASP A 367 4.18 0.46 -25.77
N LEU A 368 4.89 -0.17 -24.83
CA LEU A 368 4.59 -0.08 -23.42
C LEU A 368 4.75 1.36 -22.92
N ALA A 369 5.81 2.07 -23.33
CA ALA A 369 6.03 3.49 -23.02
C ALA A 369 4.81 4.33 -23.39
N LYS A 370 4.35 4.20 -24.64
CA LYS A 370 3.22 4.97 -25.15
C LYS A 370 1.92 4.64 -24.41
N ARG A 371 1.71 3.37 -24.04
CA ARG A 371 0.56 2.96 -23.23
C ARG A 371 0.63 3.48 -21.81
N THR A 372 1.81 3.50 -21.20
CA THR A 372 2.04 4.07 -19.88
C THR A 372 1.81 5.57 -19.86
N GLU A 373 2.23 6.31 -20.89
CA GLU A 373 1.92 7.74 -21.04
C GLU A 373 0.41 7.99 -21.17
N GLN A 374 -0.28 7.20 -22.00
CA GLN A 374 -1.74 7.29 -22.15
C GLN A 374 -2.46 6.96 -20.84
N GLN A 375 -1.96 5.96 -20.10
CA GLN A 375 -2.51 5.57 -18.82
C GLN A 375 -2.29 6.67 -17.76
N ALA A 376 -1.12 7.31 -17.74
CA ALA A 376 -0.84 8.43 -16.84
C ALA A 376 -1.83 9.58 -17.08
N ALA A 377 -2.05 9.96 -18.33
CA ALA A 377 -3.03 10.98 -18.68
C ALA A 377 -4.46 10.60 -18.24
N ALA A 378 -4.87 9.34 -18.42
CA ALA A 378 -6.18 8.86 -17.97
C ALA A 378 -6.32 8.85 -16.43
N VAL A 379 -5.24 8.51 -15.71
CA VAL A 379 -5.21 8.55 -14.24
C VAL A 379 -5.29 9.99 -13.73
N GLU A 380 -4.57 10.94 -14.34
CA GLU A 380 -4.67 12.37 -14.01
C GLU A 380 -6.09 12.92 -14.22
N GLU A 381 -6.71 12.63 -15.37
CA GLU A 381 -8.08 13.06 -15.65
C GLU A 381 -9.09 12.45 -14.67
N THR A 382 -8.92 11.16 -14.34
CA THR A 382 -9.76 10.48 -13.36
C THR A 382 -9.58 11.04 -11.96
N ALA A 383 -8.35 11.36 -11.55
CA ALA A 383 -8.07 11.98 -10.26
C ALA A 383 -8.72 13.37 -10.15
N ALA A 384 -8.61 14.19 -11.20
CA ALA A 384 -9.26 15.51 -11.23
C ALA A 384 -10.79 15.40 -11.13
N ALA A 385 -11.40 14.50 -11.90
CA ALA A 385 -12.84 14.26 -11.84
C ALA A 385 -13.29 13.74 -10.45
N LEU A 386 -12.49 12.87 -9.83
CA LEU A 386 -12.76 12.37 -8.48
C LEU A 386 -12.66 13.47 -7.42
N GLU A 387 -11.74 14.43 -7.56
CA GLU A 387 -11.63 15.56 -6.64
C GLU A 387 -12.86 16.47 -6.72
N GLU A 388 -13.37 16.72 -7.93
CA GLU A 388 -14.62 17.46 -8.16
C GLU A 388 -15.83 16.73 -7.56
N ILE A 389 -15.94 15.41 -7.81
CA ILE A 389 -17.01 14.57 -7.25
C ILE A 389 -16.91 14.54 -5.72
N THR A 390 -15.71 14.38 -5.16
CA THR A 390 -15.49 14.35 -3.71
C THR A 390 -15.94 15.65 -3.05
N THR A 391 -15.62 16.78 -3.68
CA THR A 391 -16.07 18.10 -3.22
C THR A 391 -17.59 18.20 -3.27
N THR A 392 -18.20 17.79 -4.39
CA THR A 392 -19.66 17.85 -4.59
C THR A 392 -20.42 16.95 -3.62
N VAL A 393 -19.94 15.73 -3.37
CA VAL A 393 -20.53 14.80 -2.42
C VAL A 393 -20.39 15.32 -1.00
N LYS A 394 -19.22 15.85 -0.62
CA LYS A 394 -19.01 16.45 0.71
C LYS A 394 -19.98 17.62 0.96
N ASP A 395 -20.15 18.50 -0.02
CA ASP A 395 -21.12 19.60 0.06
C ASP A 395 -22.57 19.07 0.14
N SER A 396 -22.89 18.02 -0.61
CA SER A 396 -24.20 17.37 -0.58
C SER A 396 -24.48 16.72 0.78
N THR A 397 -23.50 16.04 1.38
CA THR A 397 -23.59 15.48 2.74
C THR A 397 -23.87 16.57 3.77
N LYS A 398 -23.15 17.69 3.70
CA LYS A 398 -23.36 18.84 4.60
C LYS A 398 -24.78 19.41 4.44
N ARG A 399 -25.23 19.63 3.21
CA ARG A 399 -26.59 20.13 2.93
C ARG A 399 -27.67 19.16 3.40
N ALA A 400 -27.46 17.85 3.25
CA ALA A 400 -28.37 16.83 3.75
C ALA A 400 -28.46 16.84 5.28
N GLN A 401 -27.33 17.01 5.97
CA GLN A 401 -27.31 17.14 7.44
C GLN A 401 -28.04 18.40 7.92
N GLU A 402 -27.81 19.53 7.26
CA GLU A 402 -28.51 20.80 7.55
C GLU A 402 -30.02 20.67 7.30
N ALA A 403 -30.42 20.04 6.20
CA ALA A 403 -31.83 19.74 5.90
C ALA A 403 -32.45 18.80 6.94
N GLY A 404 -31.72 17.77 7.38
CA GLY A 404 -32.19 16.84 8.41
C GLY A 404 -32.42 17.55 9.74
N ALA A 405 -31.51 18.44 10.14
CA ALA A 405 -31.69 19.27 11.33
C ALA A 405 -32.89 20.22 11.21
N LEU A 406 -33.10 20.82 10.04
CA LEU A 406 -34.25 21.69 9.78
C LEU A 406 -35.57 20.92 9.89
N VAL A 407 -35.69 19.78 9.20
CA VAL A 407 -36.89 18.94 9.21
C VAL A 407 -37.20 18.42 10.62
N SER A 408 -36.17 18.02 11.37
CA SER A 408 -36.34 17.57 12.76
C SER A 408 -36.91 18.68 13.66
N ARG A 409 -36.46 19.93 13.51
CA ARG A 409 -37.04 21.09 14.23
C ARG A 409 -38.47 21.37 13.78
N THR A 410 -38.73 21.38 12.47
CA THR A 410 -40.09 21.58 11.92
C THR A 410 -41.07 20.52 12.42
N ARG A 411 -40.63 19.27 12.58
CA ARG A 411 -41.44 18.20 13.19
C ARG A 411 -41.85 18.57 14.63
N GLN A 412 -40.89 19.00 15.44
CA GLN A 412 -41.15 19.39 16.83
C GLN A 412 -42.13 20.59 16.91
N GLU A 413 -41.96 21.58 16.03
CA GLU A 413 -42.86 22.74 15.96
C GLU A 413 -44.28 22.35 15.50
N ALA A 414 -44.41 21.43 14.55
CA ALA A 414 -45.70 20.92 14.10
C ALA A 414 -46.41 20.11 15.21
N GLU A 415 -45.68 19.25 15.93
CA GLU A 415 -46.20 18.51 17.09
C GLU A 415 -46.66 19.46 18.20
N HIS A 416 -45.89 20.50 18.50
CA HIS A 416 -46.26 21.53 19.45
C HIS A 416 -47.51 22.31 19.01
N SER A 417 -47.59 22.68 17.72
CA SER A 417 -48.74 23.38 17.16
C SER A 417 -50.01 22.52 17.23
N GLY A 418 -49.89 21.21 17.00
CA GLY A 418 -50.99 20.26 17.18
C GLY A 418 -51.53 20.25 18.61
N GLU A 419 -50.65 20.27 19.61
CA GLU A 419 -51.04 20.35 21.03
C GLU A 419 -51.72 21.69 21.37
N VAL A 420 -51.24 22.81 20.83
CA VAL A 420 -51.86 24.13 21.02
C VAL A 420 -53.29 24.13 20.44
N VAL A 421 -53.48 23.62 19.23
CA VAL A 421 -54.80 23.55 18.60
C VAL A 421 -55.74 22.61 19.35
N ARG A 422 -55.24 21.46 19.82
CA ARG A 422 -56.04 20.54 20.66
C ARG A 422 -56.56 21.22 21.93
N ARG A 423 -55.72 22.00 22.61
CA ARG A 423 -56.14 22.80 23.77
C ARG A 423 -57.15 23.89 23.40
N ALA A 424 -57.02 24.49 22.22
CA ALA A 424 -57.96 25.48 21.73
C ALA A 424 -59.35 24.88 21.42
N VAL A 425 -59.42 23.67 20.84
CA VAL A 425 -60.68 22.94 20.64
C VAL A 425 -61.37 22.72 21.98
N ILE A 426 -60.66 22.16 22.97
CA ILE A 426 -61.21 21.91 24.33
C ILE A 426 -61.72 23.21 24.98
N ALA A 427 -61.04 24.33 24.75
CA ALA A 427 -61.49 25.62 25.27
C ALA A 427 -62.77 26.12 24.58
N MET A 428 -62.88 25.96 23.26
CA MET A 428 -64.07 26.34 22.51
C MET A 428 -65.28 25.46 22.82
N GLU A 429 -65.11 24.15 22.98
CA GLU A 429 -66.17 23.23 23.44
C GLU A 429 -66.72 23.65 24.82
N LYS A 430 -65.87 24.12 25.73
CA LYS A 430 -66.30 24.65 27.03
C LYS A 430 -67.10 25.95 26.89
N ILE A 431 -66.75 26.81 25.93
CA ILE A 431 -67.47 28.06 25.65
C ILE A 431 -68.84 27.74 25.02
N GLU A 432 -68.90 26.76 24.12
CA GLU A 432 -70.14 26.27 23.52
C GLU A 432 -71.09 25.74 24.60
N GLN A 433 -70.58 24.86 25.47
CA GLN A 433 -71.35 24.33 26.61
C GLN A 433 -71.86 25.46 27.53
N SER A 434 -71.00 26.41 27.89
CA SER A 434 -71.39 27.55 28.73
C SER A 434 -72.45 28.43 28.08
N SER A 435 -72.37 28.64 26.76
CA SER A 435 -73.37 29.40 25.99
C SER A 435 -74.72 28.70 25.98
N GLY A 436 -74.74 27.36 25.86
CA GLY A 436 -75.94 26.55 26.00
C GLY A 436 -76.57 26.64 27.40
N GLU A 437 -75.75 26.59 28.46
CA GLU A 437 -76.20 26.78 29.85
C GLU A 437 -76.81 28.17 30.08
N ILE A 438 -76.18 29.23 29.55
CA ILE A 438 -76.74 30.59 29.59
C ILE A 438 -78.09 30.62 28.87
N GLY A 439 -78.19 30.01 27.69
CA GLY A 439 -79.45 29.92 26.94
C GLY A 439 -80.60 29.30 27.76
N ASN A 440 -80.30 28.25 28.54
CA ASN A 440 -81.27 27.63 29.46
C ASN A 440 -81.68 28.58 30.60
N ILE A 441 -80.72 29.31 31.19
CA ILE A 441 -80.99 30.29 32.25
C ILE A 441 -81.91 31.41 31.73
N ILE A 442 -81.64 31.92 30.53
CA ILE A 442 -82.48 32.95 29.90
C ILE A 442 -83.90 32.43 29.65
N GLY A 443 -84.06 31.15 29.26
CA GLY A 443 -85.37 30.51 29.17
C GLY A 443 -86.14 30.53 30.49
N VAL A 444 -85.48 30.20 31.60
CA VAL A 444 -86.09 30.26 32.94
C VAL A 444 -86.46 31.70 33.33
N ILE A 445 -85.65 32.70 32.97
CA ILE A 445 -85.95 34.11 33.24
C ILE A 445 -87.19 34.57 32.47
N ASP A 446 -87.34 34.17 31.21
CA ASP A 446 -88.53 34.45 30.39
C ASP A 446 -89.79 33.81 31.02
N ASP A 447 -89.69 32.56 31.48
CA ASP A 447 -90.78 31.87 32.20
C ASP A 447 -91.17 32.61 33.50
N ILE A 448 -90.19 33.07 34.28
CA ILE A 448 -90.43 33.86 35.51
C ILE A 448 -91.11 35.19 35.16
N ALA A 449 -90.67 35.87 34.10
CA ALA A 449 -91.27 37.12 33.65
C ALA A 449 -92.74 36.90 33.20
N PHE A 450 -93.03 35.81 32.48
CA PHE A 450 -94.38 35.43 32.09
C PHE A 450 -95.28 35.14 33.31
N GLN A 451 -94.79 34.35 34.27
CA GLN A 451 -95.52 34.06 35.51
C GLN A 451 -95.78 35.34 36.32
N THR A 452 -94.80 36.24 36.41
CA THR A 452 -94.94 37.53 37.11
C THR A 452 -95.97 38.42 36.43
N ASN A 453 -95.99 38.47 35.10
CA ASN A 453 -97.00 39.19 34.32
C ASN A 453 -98.43 38.64 34.57
N LEU A 454 -98.60 37.32 34.67
CA LEU A 454 -99.88 36.69 35.02
C LEU A 454 -100.31 36.98 36.46
N LEU A 455 -99.38 36.91 37.42
CA LEU A 455 -99.63 37.26 38.82
C LEU A 455 -100.05 38.72 38.97
N ALA A 456 -99.36 39.63 38.29
CA ALA A 456 -99.65 41.05 38.27
C ALA A 456 -101.01 41.36 37.62
N LEU A 457 -101.37 40.63 36.55
CA LEU A 457 -102.70 40.71 35.95
C LEU A 457 -103.79 40.27 36.94
N ASN A 458 -103.60 39.13 37.61
CA ASN A 458 -104.54 38.63 38.62
C ASN A 458 -104.70 39.63 39.78
N ALA A 459 -103.59 40.20 40.27
CA ALA A 459 -103.60 41.23 41.31
C ALA A 459 -104.31 42.52 40.85
N GLY A 460 -104.10 42.94 39.59
CA GLY A 460 -104.77 44.09 39.00
C GLY A 460 -106.29 43.89 38.89
N VAL A 461 -106.73 42.68 38.53
CA VAL A 461 -108.16 42.32 38.48
C VAL A 461 -108.80 42.36 39.89
N GLU A 462 -108.13 41.80 40.90
CA GLU A 462 -108.64 41.81 42.28
C GLU A 462 -108.62 43.23 42.88
N ALA A 463 -107.63 44.05 42.53
CA ALA A 463 -107.59 45.46 42.91
C ALA A 463 -108.73 46.29 42.27
N ALA A 464 -109.08 46.02 41.01
CA ALA A 464 -110.24 46.64 40.36
C ALA A 464 -111.58 46.20 41.02
N ARG A 465 -111.64 44.96 41.50
CA ARG A 465 -112.78 44.40 42.24
C ARG A 465 -113.00 45.05 43.61
N ALA A 466 -111.93 45.51 44.25
CA ALA A 466 -111.97 46.19 45.55
C ALA A 466 -112.37 47.69 45.48
N GLY A 467 -112.62 48.26 44.30
CA GLY A 467 -113.13 49.62 44.12
C GLY A 467 -112.16 50.72 44.58
N GLU A 468 -112.66 51.76 45.27
CA GLU A 468 -111.86 52.92 45.76
C GLU A 468 -110.69 52.50 46.68
N ALA A 469 -110.86 51.44 47.48
CA ALA A 469 -109.83 50.96 48.41
C ALA A 469 -108.65 50.25 47.69
N GLY A 470 -108.87 49.76 46.47
CA GLY A 470 -107.88 49.01 45.67
C GLY A 470 -107.02 49.86 44.73
N LYS A 471 -107.29 51.17 44.59
CA LYS A 471 -106.61 52.05 43.62
C LYS A 471 -105.08 52.03 43.74
N GLY A 472 -104.54 52.06 44.95
CA GLY A 472 -103.09 52.00 45.18
C GLY A 472 -102.48 50.65 44.75
N PHE A 473 -103.17 49.54 45.04
CA PHE A 473 -102.75 48.19 44.62
C PHE A 473 -102.86 47.99 43.11
N ALA A 474 -103.85 48.60 42.45
CA ALA A 474 -104.00 48.54 41.01
C ALA A 474 -102.83 49.21 40.28
N VAL A 475 -102.35 50.36 40.78
CA VAL A 475 -101.16 51.04 40.23
C VAL A 475 -99.91 50.19 40.39
N VAL A 476 -99.69 49.60 41.57
CA VAL A 476 -98.54 48.69 41.81
C VAL A 476 -98.63 47.45 40.91
N ALA A 477 -99.81 46.85 40.77
CA ALA A 477 -100.01 45.70 39.88
C ALA A 477 -99.74 46.04 38.41
N GLN A 478 -100.12 47.23 37.96
CA GLN A 478 -99.79 47.71 36.60
C GLN A 478 -98.29 47.93 36.42
N GLU A 479 -97.61 48.54 37.40
CA GLU A 479 -96.15 48.76 37.34
C GLU A 479 -95.37 47.44 37.34
N VAL A 480 -95.77 46.46 38.17
CA VAL A 480 -95.16 45.12 38.20
C VAL A 480 -95.41 44.40 36.87
N ARG A 481 -96.58 44.57 36.27
CA ARG A 481 -96.90 43.99 34.96
C ARG A 481 -96.04 44.59 33.85
N GLU A 482 -95.89 45.91 33.83
CA GLU A 482 -95.04 46.61 32.86
C GLU A 482 -93.56 46.23 33.03
N LEU A 483 -93.08 46.09 34.27
CA LEU A 483 -91.74 45.58 34.55
C LEU A 483 -91.56 44.14 34.08
N ALA A 484 -92.53 43.26 34.33
CA ALA A 484 -92.49 41.87 33.88
C ALA A 484 -92.46 41.77 32.34
N GLN A 485 -93.22 42.62 31.64
CA GLN A 485 -93.20 42.68 30.17
C GLN A 485 -91.87 43.23 29.63
N ARG A 486 -91.28 44.23 30.31
CA ARG A 486 -89.92 44.71 29.99
C ARG A 486 -88.86 43.63 30.20
N SER A 487 -88.96 42.86 31.29
CA SER A 487 -88.06 41.74 31.58
C SER A 487 -88.18 40.63 30.55
N ALA A 488 -89.40 40.26 30.12
CA ALA A 488 -89.62 39.27 29.07
C ALA A 488 -89.03 39.72 27.73
N ASN A 489 -89.23 40.99 27.35
CA ASN A 489 -88.64 41.55 26.13
C ASN A 489 -87.10 41.53 26.19
N ALA A 490 -86.51 41.94 27.31
CA ALA A 490 -85.05 41.91 27.51
C ALA A 490 -84.51 40.47 27.50
N ALA A 491 -85.21 39.52 28.14
CA ALA A 491 -84.85 38.11 28.11
C ALA A 491 -84.88 37.57 26.68
N LYS A 492 -85.87 37.94 25.86
CA LYS A 492 -85.97 37.55 24.46
C LYS A 492 -84.84 38.13 23.60
N GLU A 493 -84.47 39.39 23.81
CA GLU A 493 -83.32 40.00 23.12
C GLU A 493 -82.00 39.31 23.49
N ILE A 494 -81.77 39.04 24.79
CA ILE A 494 -80.59 38.28 25.25
C ILE A 494 -80.61 36.87 24.68
N LYS A 495 -81.77 36.21 24.63
CA LYS A 495 -81.91 34.87 24.03
C LYS A 495 -81.46 34.86 22.58
N THR A 496 -81.89 35.84 21.77
CA THR A 496 -81.43 35.99 20.40
C THR A 496 -79.91 36.19 20.32
N LEU A 497 -79.33 37.08 21.15
CA LEU A 497 -77.87 37.29 21.18
C LEU A 497 -77.09 36.02 21.56
N ILE A 498 -77.58 35.26 22.54
CA ILE A 498 -76.94 34.00 22.97
C ILE A 498 -77.09 32.92 21.92
N THR A 499 -78.23 32.81 21.23
CA THR A 499 -78.39 31.87 20.11
C THR A 499 -77.41 32.19 18.98
N THR A 500 -77.30 33.45 18.57
CA THR A 500 -76.32 33.87 17.55
C THR A 500 -74.89 33.64 18.02
N SER A 501 -74.57 33.92 19.30
CA SER A 501 -73.24 33.64 19.86
C SER A 501 -72.93 32.16 19.85
N ASN A 502 -73.91 31.29 20.14
CA ASN A 502 -73.74 29.84 20.11
C ASN A 502 -73.49 29.33 18.68
N GLU A 503 -74.21 29.86 17.68
CA GLU A 503 -73.94 29.55 16.26
C GLU A 503 -72.52 29.95 15.85
N GLN A 504 -72.04 31.12 16.26
CA GLN A 504 -70.68 31.59 15.98
C GLN A 504 -69.60 30.76 16.70
N VAL A 505 -69.87 30.34 17.94
CA VAL A 505 -68.96 29.46 18.69
C VAL A 505 -68.89 28.09 18.03
N GLN A 506 -70.02 27.53 17.60
CA GLN A 506 -70.06 26.25 16.87
C GLN A 506 -69.24 26.32 15.57
N GLU A 507 -69.42 27.37 14.77
CA GLU A 507 -68.62 27.58 13.56
C GLU A 507 -67.12 27.70 13.90
N GLY A 508 -66.79 28.37 15.01
CA GLY A 508 -65.43 28.45 15.55
C GLY A 508 -64.84 27.09 15.95
N VAL A 509 -65.61 26.24 16.64
CA VAL A 509 -65.23 24.87 17.01
C VAL A 509 -64.93 24.05 15.75
N ASP A 510 -65.81 24.12 14.75
CA ASP A 510 -65.66 23.36 13.50
C ASP A 510 -64.40 23.79 12.73
N LEU A 511 -64.13 25.10 12.63
CA LEU A 511 -62.93 25.64 11.95
C LEU A 511 -61.63 25.27 12.67
N VAL A 512 -61.61 25.35 14.01
CA VAL A 512 -60.44 24.96 14.81
C VAL A 512 -60.22 23.45 14.76
N GLY A 513 -61.29 22.65 14.76
CA GLY A 513 -61.24 21.20 14.55
C GLY A 513 -60.65 20.82 13.19
N ALA A 514 -61.13 21.45 12.11
CA ALA A 514 -60.59 21.27 10.76
C ALA A 514 -59.10 21.65 10.68
N THR A 515 -58.70 22.72 11.38
CA THR A 515 -57.29 23.14 11.51
C THR A 515 -56.46 22.07 12.24
N GLY A 516 -57.02 21.44 13.28
CA GLY A 516 -56.38 20.33 14.00
C GLY A 516 -56.12 19.13 13.09
N THR A 517 -57.11 18.71 12.30
CA THR A 517 -56.95 17.60 11.34
C THR A 517 -55.92 17.93 10.24
N ALA A 518 -55.86 19.18 9.78
CA ALA A 518 -54.86 19.61 8.80
C ALA A 518 -53.44 19.56 9.39
N LEU A 519 -53.25 19.98 10.64
CA LEU A 519 -51.96 19.88 11.34
C LEU A 519 -51.54 18.43 11.58
N GLU A 520 -52.46 17.54 11.93
CA GLU A 520 -52.16 16.11 12.08
C GLU A 520 -51.61 15.49 10.79
N LYS A 521 -52.18 15.86 9.63
CA LYS A 521 -51.65 15.46 8.32
C LYS A 521 -50.24 16.00 8.08
N ILE A 522 -49.99 17.27 8.40
CA ILE A 522 -48.65 17.88 8.28
C ILE A 522 -47.64 17.14 9.15
N VAL A 523 -47.99 16.77 10.38
CA VAL A 523 -47.10 16.00 11.27
C VAL A 523 -46.69 14.67 10.61
N VAL A 524 -47.65 13.93 10.04
CA VAL A 524 -47.37 12.66 9.34
C VAL A 524 -46.48 12.88 8.11
N GLU A 525 -46.76 13.89 7.29
CA GLU A 525 -45.94 14.21 6.12
C GLU A 525 -44.51 14.62 6.51
N VAL A 526 -44.35 15.43 7.55
CA VAL A 526 -43.02 15.84 8.05
C VAL A 526 -42.23 14.66 8.63
N GLN A 527 -42.91 13.68 9.26
CA GLN A 527 -42.28 12.44 9.70
C GLN A 527 -41.73 11.62 8.52
N GLU A 528 -42.48 11.49 7.43
CA GLU A 528 -42.00 10.82 6.20
C GLU A 528 -40.83 11.58 5.56
N ILE A 529 -40.90 12.92 5.49
CA ILE A 529 -39.77 13.74 5.01
C ILE A 529 -38.53 13.50 5.88
N ASN A 530 -38.68 13.46 7.21
CA ASN A 530 -37.57 13.18 8.12
C ASN A 530 -36.93 11.81 7.85
N ARG A 531 -37.74 10.78 7.61
CA ARG A 531 -37.26 9.44 7.26
C ARG A 531 -36.47 9.45 5.95
N HIS A 532 -36.97 10.12 4.92
CA HIS A 532 -36.27 10.25 3.64
C HIS A 532 -34.95 11.02 3.76
N VAL A 533 -34.93 12.13 4.49
CA VAL A 533 -33.71 12.92 4.68
C VAL A 533 -32.67 12.15 5.49
N ALA A 534 -33.08 11.40 6.52
CA ALA A 534 -32.18 10.52 7.26
C ALA A 534 -31.51 9.47 6.34
N ALA A 535 -32.28 8.84 5.46
CA ALA A 535 -31.74 7.89 4.48
C ALA A 535 -30.78 8.56 3.47
N ILE A 536 -31.06 9.80 3.06
CA ILE A 536 -30.14 10.58 2.20
C ILE A 536 -28.83 10.88 2.93
N VAL A 537 -28.89 11.28 4.20
CA VAL A 537 -27.69 11.54 5.01
C VAL A 537 -26.84 10.28 5.16
N GLU A 538 -27.45 9.14 5.44
CA GLU A 538 -26.77 7.84 5.51
C GLU A 538 -26.11 7.48 4.18
N SER A 539 -26.86 7.54 3.07
CA SER A 539 -26.33 7.25 1.73
C SER A 539 -25.20 8.19 1.33
N ALA A 540 -25.30 9.48 1.65
CA ALA A 540 -24.25 10.46 1.37
C ALA A 540 -22.98 10.18 2.19
N GLN A 541 -23.12 9.69 3.42
CA GLN A 541 -21.99 9.28 4.26
C GLN A 541 -21.29 8.03 3.69
N GLU A 542 -22.06 7.05 3.21
CA GLU A 542 -21.53 5.86 2.54
C GLU A 542 -20.80 6.23 1.24
N GLN A 543 -21.39 7.09 0.40
CA GLN A 543 -20.75 7.60 -0.82
C GLN A 543 -19.44 8.32 -0.51
N SER A 544 -19.41 9.17 0.52
CA SER A 544 -18.18 9.83 0.94
C SER A 544 -17.09 8.83 1.35
N SER A 545 -17.45 7.75 2.04
CA SER A 545 -16.52 6.68 2.40
C SER A 545 -16.05 5.89 1.17
N GLY A 546 -16.96 5.57 0.24
CA GLY A 546 -16.63 4.89 -1.01
C GLY A 546 -15.67 5.71 -1.88
N LEU A 547 -15.87 7.02 -1.97
CA LEU A 547 -14.97 7.91 -2.71
C LEU A 547 -13.57 7.97 -2.09
N GLN A 548 -13.43 7.89 -0.76
CA GLN A 548 -12.11 7.80 -0.12
C GLN A 548 -11.36 6.53 -0.51
N GLN A 549 -12.07 5.40 -0.64
CA GLN A 549 -11.48 4.15 -1.10
C GLN A 549 -11.07 4.23 -2.58
N ILE A 550 -11.93 4.82 -3.43
CA ILE A 550 -11.62 5.03 -4.84
C ILE A 550 -10.41 5.95 -5.00
N ASN A 551 -10.34 7.05 -4.24
CA ASN A 551 -9.19 7.96 -4.25
C ASN A 551 -7.88 7.23 -3.88
N THR A 552 -7.94 6.33 -2.90
CA THR A 552 -6.79 5.49 -2.52
C THR A 552 -6.38 4.57 -3.66
N ALA A 553 -7.35 3.94 -4.34
CA ALA A 553 -7.09 3.07 -5.48
C ALA A 553 -6.49 3.81 -6.68
N VAL A 554 -6.94 5.03 -6.97
CA VAL A 554 -6.38 5.88 -8.04
C VAL A 554 -4.96 6.32 -7.70
N ASN A 555 -4.68 6.68 -6.45
CA ASN A 555 -3.31 7.00 -6.01
C ASN A 555 -2.37 5.77 -6.15
N GLN A 556 -2.88 4.56 -5.89
CA GLN A 556 -2.13 3.32 -6.14
C GLN A 556 -1.89 3.10 -7.65
N MET A 557 -2.89 3.34 -8.49
CA MET A 557 -2.75 3.25 -9.95
C MET A 557 -1.72 4.25 -10.48
N ASP A 558 -1.66 5.47 -9.95
CA ASP A 558 -0.64 6.46 -10.31
C ASP A 558 0.77 5.94 -9.98
N GLN A 559 0.99 5.46 -8.76
CA GLN A 559 2.28 4.87 -8.36
C GLN A 559 2.69 3.69 -9.25
N ASP A 560 1.76 2.80 -9.60
CA ASP A 560 2.07 1.66 -10.46
C ASP A 560 2.30 2.10 -11.91
N THR A 561 1.66 3.18 -12.36
CA THR A 561 1.92 3.80 -13.67
C THR A 561 3.32 4.40 -13.71
N GLN A 562 3.77 5.08 -12.65
CA GLN A 562 5.14 5.58 -12.51
C GLN A 562 6.18 4.45 -12.47
N LYS A 563 5.91 3.35 -11.75
CA LYS A 563 6.79 2.16 -11.76
C LYS A 563 6.86 1.53 -13.14
N ASN A 564 5.76 1.49 -13.89
CA ASN A 564 5.76 1.01 -15.26
C ASN A 564 6.64 1.90 -16.15
N ALA A 565 6.58 3.23 -15.98
CA ALA A 565 7.43 4.16 -16.72
C ALA A 565 8.92 3.89 -16.42
N ALA A 566 9.27 3.72 -15.14
CA ALA A 566 10.65 3.36 -14.75
C ALA A 566 11.09 2.00 -15.33
N MET A 567 10.23 0.98 -15.29
CA MET A 567 10.51 -0.34 -15.90
C MET A 567 10.72 -0.25 -17.41
N VAL A 568 9.96 0.60 -18.10
CA VAL A 568 10.11 0.84 -19.53
C VAL A 568 11.45 1.50 -19.85
N GLU A 569 11.86 2.51 -19.06
CA GLU A 569 13.17 3.13 -19.20
C GLU A 569 14.31 2.13 -19.00
N GLU A 570 14.22 1.31 -17.94
CA GLU A 570 15.21 0.26 -17.65
C GLU A 570 15.27 -0.79 -18.77
N SER A 571 14.12 -1.26 -19.24
CA SER A 571 14.03 -2.25 -20.33
C SER A 571 14.58 -1.72 -21.64
N THR A 572 14.32 -0.44 -21.94
CA THR A 572 14.87 0.26 -23.10
C THR A 572 16.38 0.39 -22.99
N ALA A 573 16.91 0.78 -21.82
CA ALA A 573 18.34 0.88 -21.56
C ALA A 573 19.05 -0.48 -21.67
N ALA A 574 18.47 -1.53 -21.09
CA ALA A 574 18.98 -2.90 -21.17
C ALA A 574 19.03 -3.41 -22.62
N SER A 575 17.96 -3.15 -23.40
CA SER A 575 17.90 -3.51 -24.82
C SER A 575 18.97 -2.78 -25.64
N HIS A 576 19.21 -1.49 -25.37
CA HIS A 576 20.30 -0.75 -25.98
C HIS A 576 21.68 -1.27 -25.59
N GLY A 577 21.87 -1.73 -24.34
CA GLY A 577 23.09 -2.41 -23.89
C GLY A 577 23.34 -3.70 -24.67
N LEU A 578 22.31 -4.55 -24.77
CA LEU A 578 22.40 -5.83 -25.47
C LEU A 578 22.66 -5.65 -26.98
N ALA A 579 22.00 -4.67 -27.61
CA ALA A 579 22.24 -4.35 -29.01
C ALA A 579 23.70 -3.94 -29.28
N ARG A 580 24.33 -3.18 -28.36
CA ARG A 580 25.75 -2.83 -28.44
C ARG A 580 26.65 -4.06 -28.28
N GLU A 581 26.35 -4.94 -27.35
CA GLU A 581 27.12 -6.17 -27.13
C GLU A 581 27.07 -7.09 -28.35
N VAL A 582 25.88 -7.25 -28.94
CA VAL A 582 25.70 -8.04 -30.16
C VAL A 582 26.39 -7.40 -31.37
N ALA A 583 26.37 -6.07 -31.49
CA ALA A 583 27.13 -5.36 -32.53
C ALA A 583 28.64 -5.60 -32.38
N SER A 584 29.16 -5.52 -31.16
CA SER A 584 30.57 -5.82 -30.83
C SER A 584 30.93 -7.27 -31.17
N LEU A 585 30.08 -8.24 -30.79
CA LEU A 585 30.27 -9.65 -31.10
C LEU A 585 30.28 -9.90 -32.61
N ASN A 586 29.38 -9.28 -33.37
CA ASN A 586 29.36 -9.37 -34.83
C ASN A 586 30.61 -8.76 -35.46
N GLN A 587 31.13 -7.66 -34.90
CA GLN A 587 32.39 -7.06 -35.36
C GLN A 587 33.58 -7.99 -35.10
N LEU A 588 33.64 -8.66 -33.94
CA LEU A 588 34.68 -9.66 -33.63
C LEU A 588 34.58 -10.88 -34.56
N LEU A 589 33.38 -11.39 -34.80
CA LEU A 589 33.15 -12.49 -35.73
C LEU A 589 33.50 -12.12 -37.17
N GLY A 590 33.31 -10.86 -37.56
CA GLY A 590 33.69 -10.33 -38.88
C GLY A 590 35.19 -10.37 -39.18
N GLN A 591 36.04 -10.57 -38.17
CA GLN A 591 37.48 -10.78 -38.35
C GLN A 591 37.79 -12.19 -38.90
N PHE A 592 36.86 -13.14 -38.79
CA PHE A 592 37.04 -14.51 -39.25
C PHE A 592 36.35 -14.76 -40.60
N LYS A 593 37.04 -15.44 -41.51
CA LYS A 593 36.46 -15.94 -42.76
C LYS A 593 35.86 -17.31 -42.51
N LEU A 594 34.54 -17.35 -42.37
CA LEU A 594 33.81 -18.57 -42.00
C LEU A 594 33.45 -19.47 -43.18
N GLY A 595 33.92 -19.15 -44.40
CA GLY A 595 33.62 -19.92 -45.61
C GLY A 595 32.20 -19.64 -46.09
N SER A 596 32.06 -19.25 -47.35
CA SER A 596 30.75 -18.94 -47.93
C SER A 596 30.03 -20.23 -48.33
N GLU A 597 29.38 -20.91 -47.37
CA GLU A 597 28.25 -21.78 -47.72
C GLU A 597 26.93 -21.04 -47.52
N MET A 598 26.32 -20.72 -48.66
CA MET A 598 24.97 -20.18 -48.86
C MET A 598 24.59 -18.97 -48.00
N ILE A 599 24.93 -17.81 -48.53
CA ILE A 599 24.05 -16.64 -48.46
C ILE A 599 22.76 -17.02 -49.23
N ALA A 600 21.88 -17.79 -48.59
CA ALA A 600 20.46 -17.69 -48.87
C ALA A 600 20.08 -16.29 -48.39
N SER A 601 20.22 -15.32 -49.29
CA SER A 601 19.70 -13.98 -49.14
C SER A 601 18.29 -14.12 -48.60
N ALA A 602 18.07 -13.71 -47.35
CA ALA A 602 16.74 -13.62 -46.80
C ALA A 602 15.90 -12.87 -47.83
N ARG A 603 14.88 -13.55 -48.35
CA ARG A 603 14.02 -13.07 -49.43
C ARG A 603 13.52 -11.70 -49.01
N LEU A 604 14.04 -10.63 -49.63
CA LEU A 604 13.49 -9.28 -49.47
C LEU A 604 12.00 -9.38 -49.79
N ALA A 605 11.18 -9.02 -48.81
CA ALA A 605 9.73 -9.01 -48.92
C ALA A 605 9.33 -8.27 -50.21
N ARG A 606 8.60 -8.96 -51.09
CA ARG A 606 8.05 -8.32 -52.29
C ARG A 606 6.98 -7.30 -51.82
N PRO A 607 6.85 -6.14 -52.47
CA PRO A 607 5.87 -5.10 -52.11
C PRO A 607 4.38 -5.50 -52.26
N ALA A 608 4.06 -6.78 -52.44
CA ALA A 608 2.73 -7.29 -52.76
C ALA A 608 2.09 -8.14 -51.65
N GLU A 609 2.77 -8.36 -50.52
CA GLU A 609 2.13 -9.04 -49.37
C GLU A 609 1.43 -8.01 -48.48
N LYS A 610 0.10 -7.93 -48.63
CA LYS A 610 -0.75 -7.14 -47.73
C LYS A 610 -0.62 -7.70 -46.31
N PRO A 611 -0.43 -6.86 -45.29
CA PRO A 611 -0.38 -7.31 -43.91
C PRO A 611 -1.71 -8.01 -43.55
N VAL A 612 -1.63 -9.26 -43.12
CA VAL A 612 -2.79 -9.96 -42.56
C VAL A 612 -3.10 -9.30 -41.22
N ALA A 613 -4.31 -8.75 -41.10
CA ALA A 613 -4.74 -8.07 -39.89
C ALA A 613 -4.68 -9.03 -38.69
N SER A 614 -3.98 -8.61 -37.63
CA SER A 614 -3.88 -9.35 -36.38
C SER A 614 -5.27 -9.70 -35.82
N PRO A 615 -5.52 -10.97 -35.44
CA PRO A 615 -6.75 -11.39 -34.76
C PRO A 615 -7.05 -10.58 -33.48
N ALA A 616 -6.01 -10.07 -32.82
CA ALA A 616 -6.15 -9.23 -31.62
C ALA A 616 -6.77 -7.84 -31.95
N ARG A 617 -6.43 -7.25 -33.11
CA ARG A 617 -7.07 -5.99 -33.55
C ARG A 617 -8.52 -6.20 -33.99
N ALA A 618 -8.86 -7.38 -34.52
CA ALA A 618 -10.23 -7.75 -34.83
C ALA A 618 -11.09 -7.91 -33.57
N LEU A 619 -10.52 -8.47 -32.50
CA LEU A 619 -11.19 -8.58 -31.20
C LEU A 619 -11.37 -7.21 -30.53
N GLY A 620 -10.33 -6.37 -30.54
CA GLY A 620 -10.41 -5.01 -30.00
C GLY A 620 -11.46 -4.14 -30.69
N ARG A 621 -11.60 -4.23 -32.02
CA ARG A 621 -12.68 -3.56 -32.76
C ARG A 621 -14.08 -4.09 -32.41
N LYS A 622 -14.21 -5.40 -32.17
CA LYS A 622 -15.49 -6.01 -31.77
C LYS A 622 -15.94 -5.56 -30.38
N ILE A 623 -14.99 -5.43 -29.46
CA ILE A 623 -15.26 -4.93 -28.09
C ILE A 623 -15.56 -3.43 -28.13
N ALA A 624 -14.78 -2.63 -28.87
CA ALA A 624 -15.06 -1.20 -29.02
C ALA A 624 -16.44 -0.92 -29.64
N SER A 625 -16.88 -1.73 -30.63
CA SER A 625 -18.23 -1.62 -31.21
C SER A 625 -19.35 -2.10 -30.28
N ALA A 626 -19.04 -2.90 -29.25
CA ALA A 626 -20.03 -3.32 -28.24
C ALA A 626 -20.28 -2.24 -27.18
N PHE A 627 -19.33 -1.30 -26.99
CA PHE A 627 -19.45 -0.19 -26.05
C PHE A 627 -19.81 1.16 -26.71
N SER A 628 -19.70 1.28 -28.04
CA SER A 628 -20.06 2.51 -28.76
C SER A 628 -21.51 2.55 -29.29
N GLY A 629 -22.37 1.64 -28.83
CA GLY A 629 -23.79 1.60 -29.19
C GLY A 629 -24.64 2.33 -28.15
N ASN A 630 -25.28 3.43 -28.55
CA ASN A 630 -26.34 4.12 -27.82
C ASN A 630 -27.48 3.16 -27.40
N ALA A 631 -27.35 2.52 -26.25
CA ALA A 631 -28.40 1.74 -25.58
C ALA A 631 -28.79 2.37 -24.24
N ALA A 632 -28.85 3.70 -24.20
CA ALA A 632 -29.32 4.48 -23.07
C ALA A 632 -30.53 5.34 -23.46
N ILE A 633 -31.52 4.78 -24.15
CA ILE A 633 -32.90 5.30 -24.20
C ILE A 633 -33.85 4.10 -24.39
N ASP A 634 -34.20 3.41 -23.31
CA ASP A 634 -35.57 2.89 -23.09
C ASP A 634 -35.75 2.51 -21.62
N THR A 635 -35.93 3.51 -20.75
CA THR A 635 -36.46 3.31 -19.40
C THR A 635 -37.94 3.66 -19.41
N ALA A 636 -38.75 2.84 -20.06
CA ALA A 636 -40.19 2.84 -19.88
C ALA A 636 -40.80 1.48 -20.25
N ARG A 637 -40.69 0.50 -19.36
CA ARG A 637 -41.79 -0.41 -18.98
C ARG A 637 -41.33 -1.43 -17.93
N ASP A 638 -42.06 -1.37 -16.83
CA ASP A 638 -42.57 -2.44 -15.97
C ASP A 638 -42.05 -3.88 -16.12
N GLU A 639 -42.12 -4.55 -14.96
CA GLU A 639 -41.97 -5.98 -14.69
C GLU A 639 -40.53 -6.43 -14.45
N TRP A 640 -40.21 -6.77 -13.19
CA TRP A 640 -39.92 -8.15 -12.77
C TRP A 640 -39.90 -8.21 -11.23
N GLN A 641 -40.96 -8.79 -10.69
CA GLN A 641 -40.99 -9.46 -9.39
C GLN A 641 -40.08 -10.70 -9.41
N GLU A 642 -39.68 -11.14 -8.22
CA GLU A 642 -39.07 -12.44 -7.89
C GLU A 642 -37.67 -12.71 -8.48
N PHE A 643 -36.63 -12.53 -7.65
CA PHE A 643 -35.81 -13.63 -7.10
C PHE A 643 -34.91 -13.13 -5.96
#